data_AF-A0AAD1SY65-F1
#
_entry.id   AF-A0AAD1SY65-F1
#
_cell.length_a   1.000
_cell.length_b   1.000
_cell.length_c   1.000
_cell.angle_alpha   90.00
_cell.angle_beta   90.00
_cell.angle_gamma   90.00
#
_symmetry.space_group_name_H-M   'P 1'
#
loop_
_entity.id
_entity.type
_entity.pdbx_description
1 polymer ?
#
loop_
_entity_poly.entity_id
_entity_poly.type
_entity_poly.pdbx_seq_one_letter_code
_entity_poly.pdbx_strand_id
1 'polypeptide(L)'
;MQSLLRLSPSGTLPATSLKRVRCLLNQLLNHRGAAPQVLLRSHSTASGDTINIGDDVLICFNGINRSGGEGKRQRWKKEDSEKSRASIYQSVIINTSKEMMCYSDFPIPDDFPNFMHNSKVLQYFRLYAEHFHLLKYIHFKTAVCKVEKRPDFTTTGQWTVITECNGEQKEHIFDAILVCTGHHTHPNLPLSSFPGIENFKGQYFHSRDYKTSDPFKDKRVIVIGVGNTGVDLVVELGAVAKQKGGVFLTRVFLSTRRGTWLLNRVCDHGLPLDIALFSRFNSIIQNTLPTLVNRYLENKVNSRVNHETYGLKPQHRFLSQHPTVSDNLPNCIIAGKVLVKSNVKRFTETDVIFEDGSVEKDIDVVIFATGYHFSFPFFDDSVLKVENNQVPLYNMIFPPHLENPTVACIGYIQPIGAIMPLSEMHARWATRVFKGLNKLPSKEKMMAEINKKSILLDEFQRRYVKSNRHTIQVDYVSHMDEIAEEIGCKPNLTQTFLTDPKLAWEILFGPCTPYQYRLSGPGKWNGARQAILSQMDRVIKPTKTRILQNQIVHMVLERRSPCRESVLTVDSIAIVLIMIKVAMGKKVAVIGAGASGLVAIKCCLDEQLEPTCFERSDDIGGLWRFKENPEDGRASIYKTVIINTSKEMMCYSDFPIPEDYPNYMHNSKIFKYFKLYAEHFQLTKHIQFKTTVCSIKKCADFAKTGQWEVVTEKDGKQETTIFDAVLVCSGHHTNAHLPLDSFPGIEKFKGQYLHSRDYKEAEAFKGKRVIIVGIGNSGGDIAVELSRTADQVFLSTRRGSWILNRVSDYGYPLDLLGLTRFLNSIKNVIPVSLLNKIGEAKVNKRFDHANYGLKPKHRMFSQHPMVNDDLPNRIIAGTVAIKSNVAKFTETDAIFDDGTVEKDIDAVIFATGYTFNFPFCEHLKVQNNKISLYKYVFLPELEKQTLAVIGLIQPLGAIMPISELQARLATRVFKGDQSLPSACDMKEDIQKKKEEMENRCDIILIGSYVHSQRHTIQVDYMDYMDELAEFLGVKPDMTKLFLTDPKLAWNVLFGPCTPYQYRLFGPGKWDKARKAILTQWDRALKPMKTRCIEPSNGNSVFNLMVLGIVVILVAWFFYF
;
A
#
# COMPACT_ATOMS: atom_id res chain seq x y z
N MET A 1 -42.67 -37.85 -17.22
CA MET A 1 -43.41 -38.42 -18.37
C MET A 1 -44.19 -37.29 -19.05
N GLN A 2 -44.29 -37.35 -20.39
CA GLN A 2 -45.37 -36.85 -21.26
C GLN A 2 -46.24 -35.68 -20.71
N SER A 3 -46.36 -34.53 -21.39
CA SER A 3 -46.58 -34.38 -22.83
C SER A 3 -46.43 -32.92 -23.26
N LEU A 4 -46.43 -32.69 -24.58
CA LEU A 4 -45.98 -31.47 -25.25
C LEU A 4 -47.09 -30.97 -26.20
N LEU A 5 -47.08 -29.67 -26.50
CA LEU A 5 -47.62 -28.97 -27.69
C LEU A 5 -49.00 -28.28 -27.64
N ARG A 6 -48.98 -27.15 -28.39
CA ARG A 6 -50.05 -26.33 -28.99
C ARG A 6 -50.59 -25.20 -28.11
N LEU A 7 -50.71 -23.94 -28.53
CA LEU A 7 -50.22 -23.08 -29.63
C LEU A 7 -50.99 -21.74 -29.40
N SER A 8 -50.40 -20.55 -29.62
CA SER A 8 -51.15 -19.27 -29.56
C SER A 8 -51.99 -19.03 -30.83
N PRO A 9 -53.00 -18.12 -30.84
CA PRO A 9 -52.69 -16.72 -31.19
C PRO A 9 -53.58 -15.61 -30.56
N SER A 10 -53.18 -14.37 -30.85
CA SER A 10 -53.73 -13.02 -30.52
C SER A 10 -55.24 -12.72 -30.70
N GLY A 11 -55.81 -11.82 -29.87
CA GLY A 11 -57.09 -11.12 -30.13
C GLY A 11 -57.64 -10.23 -28.97
N THR A 12 -58.49 -9.23 -29.28
CA THR A 12 -58.88 -8.05 -28.44
C THR A 12 -60.24 -8.14 -27.67
N LEU A 13 -60.68 -7.25 -26.74
CA LEU A 13 -60.14 -5.94 -26.24
C LEU A 13 -60.27 -5.63 -24.70
N PRO A 14 -61.42 -5.25 -24.06
CA PRO A 14 -61.35 -4.16 -23.07
C PRO A 14 -61.96 -4.33 -21.64
N ALA A 15 -61.48 -3.47 -20.73
CA ALA A 15 -62.12 -2.78 -19.57
C ALA A 15 -63.18 -3.53 -18.72
N THR A 16 -63.12 -3.62 -17.38
CA THR A 16 -62.88 -2.60 -16.32
C THR A 16 -62.46 -3.33 -15.02
N SER A 17 -61.60 -2.83 -14.12
CA SER A 17 -61.93 -1.79 -13.12
C SER A 17 -60.70 -1.39 -12.29
N LEU A 18 -59.92 -0.42 -12.75
CA LEU A 18 -58.71 0.07 -12.05
C LEU A 18 -58.88 1.53 -11.56
N LYS A 19 -59.98 1.79 -10.85
CA LYS A 19 -60.28 3.07 -10.17
C LYS A 19 -60.09 2.95 -8.65
N ARG A 20 -58.84 2.97 -8.17
CA ARG A 20 -58.51 3.41 -6.78
C ARG A 20 -57.05 3.74 -6.47
N VAL A 21 -56.08 3.39 -7.32
CA VAL A 21 -54.65 3.68 -7.08
C VAL A 21 -54.15 4.94 -7.81
N ARG A 22 -54.91 5.48 -8.78
CA ARG A 22 -54.48 6.62 -9.62
C ARG A 22 -54.80 8.02 -9.05
N CYS A 23 -55.20 8.12 -7.78
CA CYS A 23 -55.61 9.40 -7.17
C CYS A 23 -54.54 10.07 -6.29
N LEU A 24 -53.50 9.35 -5.84
CA LEU A 24 -52.46 9.92 -4.94
C LEU A 24 -51.15 10.30 -5.63
N LEU A 25 -50.94 9.92 -6.90
CA LEU A 25 -49.66 10.10 -7.61
C LEU A 25 -49.65 11.26 -8.62
N ASN A 26 -50.78 11.95 -8.83
CA ASN A 26 -50.91 13.05 -9.80
C ASN A 26 -50.92 14.47 -9.18
N GLN A 27 -50.63 14.62 -7.88
CA GLN A 27 -50.51 15.95 -7.24
C GLN A 27 -49.07 16.40 -6.95
N LEU A 28 -48.04 15.57 -7.23
CA LEU A 28 -46.64 15.87 -6.87
C LEU A 28 -45.71 16.15 -8.08
N LEU A 29 -46.22 16.13 -9.31
CA LEU A 29 -45.43 16.38 -10.52
C LEU A 29 -46.18 17.27 -11.52
N ASN A 30 -46.25 18.57 -11.22
CA ASN A 30 -46.21 19.65 -12.22
C ASN A 30 -46.17 21.03 -11.55
N HIS A 31 -44.98 21.62 -11.45
CA HIS A 31 -44.72 23.01 -11.84
C HIS A 31 -43.20 23.29 -11.76
N ARG A 32 -42.58 23.54 -12.93
CA ARG A 32 -41.31 24.28 -13.03
C ARG A 32 -41.66 25.73 -13.36
N GLY A 33 -41.02 26.70 -12.72
CA GLY A 33 -41.11 28.10 -13.13
C GLY A 33 -40.56 29.08 -12.08
N ALA A 34 -39.52 29.81 -12.46
CA ALA A 34 -38.92 30.98 -11.78
C ALA A 34 -38.32 30.79 -10.37
N ALA A 35 -37.05 31.18 -10.24
CA ALA A 35 -36.46 31.52 -8.95
C ALA A 35 -36.96 32.91 -8.51
N PRO A 36 -37.09 33.14 -7.19
CA PRO A 36 -36.47 34.34 -6.65
C PRO A 36 -35.69 34.11 -5.35
N GLN A 37 -34.88 35.11 -5.01
CA GLN A 37 -34.18 35.25 -3.73
C GLN A 37 -35.16 35.25 -2.54
N VAL A 38 -34.86 34.48 -1.50
CA VAL A 38 -35.48 34.61 -0.15
C VAL A 38 -34.33 34.43 0.85
N LEU A 39 -33.68 35.48 1.34
CA LEU A 39 -34.13 36.43 2.37
C LEU A 39 -34.43 35.72 3.70
N LEU A 40 -33.44 35.78 4.61
CA LEU A 40 -33.49 35.25 5.96
C LEU A 40 -34.75 35.74 6.71
N ARG A 41 -35.58 34.79 7.19
CA ARG A 41 -36.45 35.03 8.34
C ARG A 41 -36.25 33.95 9.38
N SER A 42 -35.82 34.39 10.56
CA SER A 42 -35.65 33.60 11.76
C SER A 42 -37.00 33.12 12.31
N HIS A 43 -37.11 31.83 12.61
CA HIS A 43 -38.02 31.36 13.64
C HIS A 43 -37.27 30.49 14.64
N SER A 44 -37.10 31.02 15.84
CA SER A 44 -36.50 30.35 16.98
C SER A 44 -37.52 29.47 17.71
N THR A 45 -37.23 28.18 17.83
CA THR A 45 -37.79 27.34 18.90
C THR A 45 -36.67 26.49 19.49
N ALA A 46 -35.83 27.12 20.29
CA ALA A 46 -34.80 26.45 21.09
C ALA A 46 -35.19 26.55 22.57
N SER A 47 -35.76 25.46 23.11
CA SER A 47 -35.95 25.26 24.54
C SER A 47 -35.07 24.09 24.99
N GLY A 48 -33.83 24.40 25.33
CA GLY A 48 -32.83 23.49 25.85
C GLY A 48 -31.68 24.32 26.41
N ASP A 49 -31.38 24.15 27.70
CA ASP A 49 -30.68 25.12 28.53
C ASP A 49 -29.38 25.67 27.91
N THR A 50 -29.46 26.87 27.35
CA THR A 50 -28.29 27.63 26.92
C THR A 50 -27.50 28.04 28.17
N ILE A 51 -26.30 27.48 28.34
CA ILE A 51 -25.36 27.95 29.36
C ILE A 51 -24.92 29.35 28.95
N ASN A 52 -25.63 30.37 29.43
CA ASN A 52 -25.28 31.76 29.18
C ASN A 52 -24.02 32.10 30.01
N ILE A 53 -22.89 32.04 29.33
CA ILE A 53 -21.63 32.68 29.73
C ILE A 53 -21.74 34.11 29.17
N GLY A 54 -21.44 35.13 29.99
CA GLY A 54 -21.63 36.53 29.62
C GLY A 54 -20.82 36.95 28.39
N ASP A 55 -21.10 38.15 27.88
CA ASP A 55 -20.60 38.62 26.58
C ASP A 55 -19.05 38.77 26.47
N ASP A 56 -18.32 38.60 27.57
CA ASP A 56 -16.86 38.76 27.70
C ASP A 56 -16.06 37.44 27.54
N VAL A 57 -16.30 36.67 26.47
CA VAL A 57 -15.49 35.46 26.16
C VAL A 57 -14.48 35.74 25.03
N LEU A 58 -13.22 35.96 25.40
CA LEU A 58 -12.12 36.17 24.45
C LEU A 58 -11.38 34.87 24.10
N ILE A 59 -11.52 34.39 22.87
CA ILE A 59 -10.73 33.26 22.35
C ILE A 59 -9.62 33.78 21.44
N CYS A 60 -8.40 33.91 21.99
CA CYS A 60 -7.19 34.30 21.25
C CYS A 60 -6.35 33.10 20.79
N PHE A 61 -5.94 33.10 19.53
CA PHE A 61 -5.04 32.09 18.97
C PHE A 61 -3.59 32.57 19.03
N ASN A 62 -2.85 32.05 20.00
CA ASN A 62 -1.57 32.64 20.39
C ASN A 62 -0.54 32.72 19.24
N GLY A 63 0.01 33.91 19.03
CA GLY A 63 1.19 34.19 18.21
C GLY A 63 2.32 34.63 19.11
N ILE A 64 3.07 33.69 19.68
CA ILE A 64 4.13 33.97 20.65
C ILE A 64 5.18 34.90 20.01
N ASN A 65 5.44 36.04 20.65
CA ASN A 65 6.40 37.03 20.17
C ASN A 65 7.84 36.68 20.64
N ARG A 66 8.84 37.35 20.04
CA ARG A 66 10.23 36.87 19.90
C ARG A 66 11.05 37.00 21.20
N SER A 67 11.70 35.92 21.63
CA SER A 67 12.91 36.00 22.47
C SER A 67 14.17 35.91 21.59
N GLY A 68 15.06 36.88 21.75
CA GLY A 68 16.29 37.00 20.97
C GLY A 68 17.39 36.04 21.44
N GLY A 69 18.03 35.36 20.49
CA GLY A 69 19.20 34.51 20.75
C GLY A 69 20.01 34.31 19.47
N GLU A 70 20.97 35.19 19.21
CA GLU A 70 21.83 35.12 18.02
C GLU A 70 22.89 34.00 18.12
N GLY A 71 22.49 32.76 17.84
CA GLY A 71 23.41 31.68 17.51
C GLY A 71 23.80 31.74 16.02
N LYS A 72 25.05 32.12 15.70
CA LYS A 72 25.52 32.26 14.31
C LYS A 72 25.79 30.89 13.64
N ARG A 73 25.20 30.75 12.44
CA ARG A 73 25.51 29.80 11.32
C ARG A 73 24.81 28.41 11.33
N GLN A 74 24.69 27.84 10.12
CA GLN A 74 24.10 26.54 9.70
C GLN A 74 22.58 26.26 9.81
N ARG A 75 21.79 26.97 10.65
CA ARG A 75 20.32 26.74 10.73
C ARG A 75 19.56 27.21 9.47
N TRP A 76 18.56 26.45 9.01
CA TRP A 76 17.73 26.79 7.83
C TRP A 76 17.08 28.18 7.98
N LYS A 77 17.36 29.09 7.04
CA LYS A 77 16.75 30.43 7.01
C LYS A 77 15.38 30.41 6.33
N LYS A 78 14.37 31.03 6.97
CA LYS A 78 13.07 31.40 6.37
C LYS A 78 12.94 32.92 6.48
N GLU A 79 12.29 33.54 5.50
CA GLU A 79 11.81 34.92 5.55
C GLU A 79 10.91 35.15 6.78
N ASP A 80 10.91 36.38 7.30
CA ASP A 80 10.74 36.65 8.74
C ASP A 80 9.29 36.72 9.29
N SER A 81 8.27 36.35 8.51
CA SER A 81 6.86 36.67 8.80
C SER A 81 6.05 35.62 9.60
N GLU A 82 6.50 34.38 9.78
CA GLU A 82 5.69 33.31 10.42
C GLU A 82 6.50 32.30 11.26
N LYS A 83 7.17 32.75 12.34
CA LYS A 83 8.04 31.86 13.15
C LYS A 83 7.37 31.19 14.37
N SER A 84 6.12 31.51 14.70
CA SER A 84 5.48 31.15 15.98
C SER A 84 4.29 30.16 15.92
N ARG A 85 3.92 29.63 14.74
CA ARG A 85 2.79 28.68 14.60
C ARG A 85 3.23 27.21 14.53
N ALA A 86 2.40 26.31 15.06
CA ALA A 86 2.49 24.89 14.76
C ALA A 86 2.35 24.68 13.25
N SER A 87 3.34 24.01 12.65
CA SER A 87 3.47 23.88 11.20
C SER A 87 3.22 22.45 10.77
N ILE A 88 2.33 22.31 9.79
CA ILE A 88 1.89 21.04 9.21
C ILE A 88 2.50 20.90 7.80
N TYR A 89 2.91 19.69 7.44
CA TYR A 89 3.42 19.33 6.12
C TYR A 89 2.27 18.98 5.16
N GLN A 90 2.47 19.20 3.85
CA GLN A 90 1.35 19.32 2.91
C GLN A 90 0.51 18.04 2.81
N SER A 91 1.16 16.86 2.74
CA SER A 91 0.50 15.57 2.49
C SER A 91 0.00 14.85 3.75
N VAL A 92 -0.22 15.56 4.86
CA VAL A 92 -0.68 14.91 6.11
C VAL A 92 -2.09 14.34 5.96
N ILE A 93 -2.29 13.14 6.46
CA ILE A 93 -3.58 12.47 6.59
C ILE A 93 -3.70 12.00 8.04
N ILE A 94 -4.83 12.26 8.68
CA ILE A 94 -5.06 11.86 10.08
C ILE A 94 -5.00 10.34 10.28
N ASN A 95 -4.66 9.92 11.49
CA ASN A 95 -4.55 8.50 11.87
C ASN A 95 -5.78 7.96 12.61
N THR A 96 -6.77 8.82 12.87
CA THR A 96 -8.04 8.50 13.53
C THR A 96 -9.17 8.63 12.52
N SER A 97 -10.14 7.72 12.58
CA SER A 97 -11.32 7.74 11.71
C SER A 97 -12.27 8.90 12.05
N LYS A 98 -13.05 9.35 11.07
CA LYS A 98 -14.00 10.45 11.23
C LYS A 98 -14.98 10.26 12.38
N GLU A 99 -15.61 9.09 12.51
CA GLU A 99 -16.61 8.86 13.57
C GLU A 99 -15.99 8.88 14.98
N MET A 100 -14.74 8.46 15.14
CA MET A 100 -14.03 8.58 16.41
C MET A 100 -13.55 10.01 16.70
N MET A 101 -13.34 10.85 15.68
CA MET A 101 -12.71 12.17 15.79
C MET A 101 -13.69 13.36 15.78
N CYS A 102 -14.97 13.15 15.45
CA CYS A 102 -15.96 14.23 15.43
C CYS A 102 -16.27 14.84 16.81
N TYR A 103 -17.01 15.94 16.83
CA TYR A 103 -17.60 16.50 18.05
C TYR A 103 -18.89 15.73 18.37
N SER A 104 -19.19 15.54 19.65
CA SER A 104 -20.23 14.60 20.10
C SER A 104 -21.66 14.98 19.71
N ASP A 105 -21.89 16.24 19.33
CA ASP A 105 -23.15 16.80 18.85
C ASP A 105 -23.14 17.19 17.35
N PHE A 106 -22.03 16.96 16.63
CA PHE A 106 -21.89 17.32 15.22
C PHE A 106 -21.08 16.27 14.43
N PRO A 107 -21.75 15.26 13.85
CA PRO A 107 -21.11 14.26 12.99
C PRO A 107 -20.37 14.90 11.80
N ILE A 108 -19.23 14.33 11.43
CA ILE A 108 -18.53 14.68 10.17
C ILE A 108 -19.39 14.22 8.98
N PRO A 109 -19.51 15.02 7.90
CA PRO A 109 -20.31 14.65 6.73
C PRO A 109 -20.06 13.24 6.18
N ASP A 110 -21.13 12.60 5.74
CA ASP A 110 -21.16 11.22 5.25
C ASP A 110 -20.19 10.94 4.11
N ASP A 111 -19.97 11.91 3.23
CA ASP A 111 -19.13 11.85 2.02
C ASP A 111 -17.64 12.05 2.32
N PHE A 112 -17.28 12.60 3.49
CA PHE A 112 -15.88 12.83 3.84
C PHE A 112 -15.18 11.47 4.08
N PRO A 113 -13.91 11.32 3.65
CA PRO A 113 -13.16 10.09 3.82
C PRO A 113 -12.92 9.78 5.30
N ASN A 114 -12.81 8.49 5.65
CA ASN A 114 -12.59 8.08 7.03
C ASN A 114 -11.30 8.65 7.62
N PHE A 115 -10.23 8.67 6.83
CA PHE A 115 -8.95 9.30 7.18
C PHE A 115 -8.78 10.55 6.33
N MET A 116 -9.10 11.71 6.92
CA MET A 116 -9.09 13.00 6.24
C MET A 116 -7.69 13.59 6.04
N HIS A 117 -7.48 14.15 4.86
CA HIS A 117 -6.42 15.13 4.59
C HIS A 117 -6.67 16.43 5.39
N ASN A 118 -5.63 17.22 5.70
CA ASN A 118 -5.77 18.43 6.53
C ASN A 118 -6.82 19.44 6.02
N SER A 119 -6.98 19.57 4.70
CA SER A 119 -7.97 20.44 4.07
C SER A 119 -9.40 20.06 4.44
N LYS A 120 -9.70 18.76 4.56
CA LYS A 120 -11.02 18.26 4.99
C LYS A 120 -11.25 18.43 6.49
N VAL A 121 -10.21 18.31 7.32
CA VAL A 121 -10.29 18.66 8.76
C VAL A 121 -10.58 20.16 8.94
N LEU A 122 -9.91 21.03 8.18
CA LEU A 122 -10.16 22.47 8.21
C LEU A 122 -11.56 22.83 7.69
N GLN A 123 -12.04 22.15 6.65
CA GLN A 123 -13.42 22.29 6.16
C GLN A 123 -14.43 21.93 7.26
N TYR A 124 -14.21 20.82 7.97
CA TYR A 124 -15.06 20.40 9.08
C TYR A 124 -15.07 21.41 10.26
N PHE A 125 -13.91 21.97 10.64
CA PHE A 125 -13.86 23.02 11.67
C PHE A 125 -14.63 24.29 11.27
N ARG A 126 -14.62 24.68 9.98
CA ARG A 126 -15.44 25.79 9.49
C ARG A 126 -16.93 25.47 9.61
N LEU A 127 -17.36 24.29 9.14
CA LEU A 127 -18.74 23.84 9.26
C LEU A 127 -19.23 23.82 10.72
N TYR A 128 -18.41 23.35 11.67
CA TYR A 128 -18.73 23.38 13.09
C TYR A 128 -18.85 24.82 13.64
N ALA A 129 -17.89 25.68 13.32
CA ALA A 129 -17.88 27.08 13.77
C ALA A 129 -19.01 27.91 13.16
N GLU A 130 -19.42 27.62 11.92
CA GLU A 130 -20.57 28.23 11.26
C GLU A 130 -21.89 27.74 11.88
N HIS A 131 -22.04 26.43 12.11
CA HIS A 131 -23.24 25.81 12.68
C HIS A 131 -23.57 26.31 14.10
N PHE A 132 -22.54 26.47 14.95
CA PHE A 132 -22.68 26.98 16.32
C PHE A 132 -22.40 28.49 16.45
N HIS A 133 -22.26 29.21 15.32
CA HIS A 133 -21.97 30.65 15.27
C HIS A 133 -20.76 31.10 16.12
N LEU A 134 -19.72 30.26 16.23
CA LEU A 134 -18.57 30.45 17.11
C LEU A 134 -17.61 31.54 16.64
N LEU A 135 -17.61 31.86 15.33
CA LEU A 135 -16.67 32.82 14.73
C LEU A 135 -16.74 34.22 15.36
N LYS A 136 -17.88 34.63 15.93
CA LYS A 136 -18.04 35.92 16.60
C LYS A 136 -17.27 36.05 17.92
N TYR A 137 -16.86 34.93 18.53
CA TYR A 137 -16.06 34.88 19.77
C TYR A 137 -14.56 34.70 19.51
N ILE A 138 -14.14 34.62 18.24
CA ILE A 138 -12.76 34.27 17.85
C ILE A 138 -12.04 35.50 17.32
N HIS A 139 -10.97 35.91 18.02
CA HIS A 139 -10.16 37.07 17.66
C HIS A 139 -8.93 36.61 16.87
N PHE A 140 -9.05 36.62 15.54
CA PHE A 140 -7.95 36.28 14.64
C PHE A 140 -6.86 37.36 14.62
N LYS A 141 -5.60 36.91 14.47
CA LYS A 141 -4.38 37.75 14.50
C LYS A 141 -4.06 38.41 15.85
N THR A 142 -4.79 38.06 16.91
CA THR A 142 -4.53 38.53 18.28
C THR A 142 -3.71 37.50 19.04
N ALA A 143 -2.50 37.88 19.47
CA ALA A 143 -1.64 37.10 20.35
C ALA A 143 -1.96 37.38 21.82
N VAL A 144 -1.65 36.43 22.71
CA VAL A 144 -1.69 36.65 24.17
C VAL A 144 -0.25 36.78 24.65
N CYS A 145 0.11 37.99 25.08
CA CYS A 145 1.46 38.31 25.53
C CYS A 145 1.65 37.95 27.01
N LYS A 146 0.64 38.22 27.84
CA LYS A 146 0.73 38.07 29.30
C LYS A 146 -0.64 37.81 29.92
N VAL A 147 -0.67 37.03 30.99
CA VAL A 147 -1.85 36.71 31.81
C VAL A 147 -1.43 36.78 33.28
N GLU A 148 -2.03 37.70 34.04
CA GLU A 148 -1.66 37.99 35.43
C GLU A 148 -2.89 37.98 36.34
N LYS A 149 -2.67 37.60 37.61
CA LYS A 149 -3.67 37.75 38.67
C LYS A 149 -3.86 39.25 38.92
N ARG A 150 -5.12 39.72 39.00
CA ARG A 150 -5.38 41.09 39.46
C ARG A 150 -4.96 41.27 40.93
N PRO A 151 -4.70 42.50 41.40
CA PRO A 151 -4.37 42.75 42.81
C PRO A 151 -5.43 42.27 43.81
N ASP A 152 -6.68 42.17 43.36
CA ASP A 152 -7.85 41.69 44.12
C ASP A 152 -8.20 40.21 43.83
N PHE A 153 -7.32 39.44 43.18
CA PHE A 153 -7.58 38.06 42.73
C PHE A 153 -8.08 37.11 43.83
N THR A 154 -7.69 37.33 45.09
CA THR A 154 -8.13 36.49 46.22
C THR A 154 -9.63 36.62 46.49
N THR A 155 -10.22 37.80 46.23
CA THR A 155 -11.66 38.06 46.39
C THR A 155 -12.43 37.99 45.06
N THR A 156 -11.82 38.38 43.94
CA THR A 156 -12.51 38.45 42.62
C THR A 156 -12.28 37.21 41.74
N GLY A 157 -11.15 36.51 41.90
CA GLY A 157 -10.72 35.43 40.99
C GLY A 157 -10.32 35.88 39.58
N GLN A 158 -10.28 37.20 39.32
CA GLN A 158 -10.15 37.78 37.98
C GLN A 158 -8.71 37.95 37.48
N TRP A 159 -8.55 37.83 36.17
CA TRP A 159 -7.29 37.88 35.45
C TRP A 159 -7.20 39.11 34.57
N THR A 160 -6.04 39.76 34.57
CA THR A 160 -5.62 40.71 33.53
C THR A 160 -4.96 39.95 32.39
N VAL A 161 -5.43 40.14 31.16
CA VAL A 161 -4.89 39.54 29.94
C VAL A 161 -4.44 40.64 28.99
N ILE A 162 -3.14 40.65 28.68
CA ILE A 162 -2.54 41.57 27.71
C ILE A 162 -2.46 40.86 26.36
N THR A 163 -3.17 41.39 25.37
CA THR A 163 -3.11 40.92 23.99
C THR A 163 -2.32 41.86 23.10
N GLU A 164 -1.83 41.35 21.97
CA GLU A 164 -1.19 42.14 20.91
C GLU A 164 -1.85 41.83 19.57
N CYS A 165 -2.26 42.86 18.84
CA CYS A 165 -2.81 42.75 17.49
C CYS A 165 -2.26 43.88 16.61
N ASN A 166 -1.63 43.52 15.48
CA ASN A 166 -0.95 44.46 14.57
C ASN A 166 0.11 45.37 15.25
N GLY A 167 0.67 44.97 16.40
CA GLY A 167 1.64 45.74 17.18
C GLY A 167 1.03 46.68 18.23
N GLU A 168 -0.30 46.81 18.29
CA GLU A 168 -0.98 47.45 19.42
C GLU A 168 -1.21 46.44 20.54
N GLN A 169 -0.91 46.81 21.79
CA GLN A 169 -1.27 46.03 22.95
C GLN A 169 -2.56 46.52 23.60
N LYS A 170 -3.40 45.60 24.06
CA LYS A 170 -4.69 45.88 24.73
C LYS A 170 -4.84 45.02 25.96
N GLU A 171 -5.23 45.67 27.06
CA GLU A 171 -5.54 45.02 28.33
C GLU A 171 -7.02 44.64 28.37
N HIS A 172 -7.30 43.45 28.90
CA HIS A 172 -8.64 42.89 29.07
C HIS A 172 -8.75 42.22 30.44
N ILE A 173 -9.95 42.19 31.01
CA ILE A 173 -10.23 41.55 32.30
C ILE A 173 -11.16 40.35 32.06
N PHE A 174 -10.84 39.19 32.66
CA PHE A 174 -11.66 37.97 32.56
C PHE A 174 -11.83 37.27 33.90
N ASP A 175 -13.01 36.72 34.15
CA ASP A 175 -13.32 35.92 35.34
C ASP A 175 -12.62 34.55 35.34
N ALA A 176 -12.29 34.00 34.16
CA ALA A 176 -11.61 32.72 34.03
C ALA A 176 -10.83 32.58 32.71
N ILE A 177 -9.83 31.69 32.70
CA ILE A 177 -8.92 31.46 31.57
C ILE A 177 -8.96 29.99 31.12
N LEU A 178 -9.22 29.77 29.82
CA LEU A 178 -9.09 28.48 29.15
C LEU A 178 -7.81 28.44 28.29
N VAL A 179 -6.88 27.55 28.64
CA VAL A 179 -5.59 27.41 27.94
C VAL A 179 -5.71 26.36 26.84
N CYS A 180 -6.02 26.82 25.63
CA CYS A 180 -6.32 25.97 24.46
C CYS A 180 -5.19 25.94 23.41
N THR A 181 -3.96 26.34 23.76
CA THR A 181 -2.83 26.46 22.81
C THR A 181 -2.23 25.14 22.34
N GLY A 182 -2.52 24.03 23.01
CA GLY A 182 -2.03 22.70 22.67
C GLY A 182 -0.54 22.46 22.95
N HIS A 183 -0.14 21.20 22.87
CA HIS A 183 1.16 20.72 23.36
C HIS A 183 2.26 20.56 22.28
N HIS A 184 1.99 20.97 21.03
CA HIS A 184 2.92 20.84 19.88
C HIS A 184 3.47 22.20 19.40
N THR A 185 3.86 23.07 20.33
CA THR A 185 4.28 24.46 20.05
C THR A 185 5.80 24.61 19.92
N HIS A 186 6.56 24.12 20.91
CA HIS A 186 8.01 24.34 21.00
C HIS A 186 8.79 23.09 20.58
N PRO A 187 9.52 23.09 19.44
CA PRO A 187 10.19 21.90 18.94
C PRO A 187 11.35 21.49 19.84
N ASN A 188 11.41 20.22 20.23
CA ASN A 188 12.54 19.67 20.96
C ASN A 188 13.68 19.36 19.99
N LEU A 189 14.77 20.13 20.03
CA LEU A 189 16.02 19.88 19.30
C LEU A 189 17.13 19.49 20.29
N PRO A 190 17.32 18.20 20.60
CA PRO A 190 18.25 17.75 21.63
C PRO A 190 19.69 17.67 21.09
N LEU A 191 20.24 18.80 20.64
CA LEU A 191 21.56 18.87 19.99
C LEU A 191 22.69 18.32 20.89
N SER A 192 22.61 18.55 22.20
CA SER A 192 23.56 18.00 23.20
C SER A 192 23.56 16.47 23.29
N SER A 193 22.53 15.79 22.77
CA SER A 193 22.47 14.32 22.69
C SER A 193 23.17 13.76 21.45
N PHE A 194 23.72 14.62 20.57
CA PHE A 194 24.32 14.24 19.29
C PHE A 194 25.68 14.92 19.08
N PRO A 195 26.75 14.42 19.73
CA PRO A 195 28.09 15.01 19.61
C PRO A 195 28.55 15.15 18.15
N GLY A 196 29.18 16.26 17.79
CA GLY A 196 29.65 16.52 16.43
C GLY A 196 28.65 17.24 15.53
N ILE A 197 27.37 17.39 15.93
CA ILE A 197 26.34 18.05 15.11
C ILE A 197 26.64 19.55 14.91
N GLU A 198 27.34 20.15 15.86
CA GLU A 198 27.85 21.53 15.81
C GLU A 198 28.93 21.75 14.73
N ASN A 199 29.54 20.68 14.23
CA ASN A 199 30.56 20.70 13.16
C ASN A 199 30.00 20.21 11.81
N PHE A 200 28.75 19.73 11.77
CA PHE A 200 28.14 19.13 10.58
C PHE A 200 27.83 20.18 9.52
N LYS A 201 28.41 20.03 8.32
CA LYS A 201 28.31 20.99 7.19
C LYS A 201 26.96 20.95 6.48
N GLY A 202 26.22 19.85 6.60
CA GLY A 202 24.87 19.71 6.05
C GLY A 202 23.80 20.50 6.83
N GLN A 203 22.58 20.47 6.31
CA GLN A 203 21.44 21.19 6.90
C GLN A 203 20.80 20.38 8.02
N TYR A 204 20.40 21.02 9.13
CA TYR A 204 19.61 20.35 10.15
C TYR A 204 18.49 21.23 10.72
N PHE A 205 17.33 20.61 10.99
CA PHE A 205 16.13 21.30 11.49
C PHE A 205 15.13 20.29 12.10
N HIS A 206 14.09 20.80 12.78
CA HIS A 206 13.04 19.96 13.38
C HIS A 206 11.93 19.65 12.37
N SER A 207 11.27 18.49 12.48
CA SER A 207 10.17 18.09 11.60
C SER A 207 9.03 19.11 11.48
N ARG A 208 8.87 20.02 12.46
CA ARG A 208 7.95 21.17 12.41
C ARG A 208 8.19 22.05 11.17
N ASP A 209 9.44 22.25 10.79
CA ASP A 209 9.81 23.20 9.74
C ASP A 209 9.82 22.54 8.34
N TYR A 210 9.55 21.23 8.24
CA TYR A 210 9.34 20.51 6.98
C TYR A 210 7.96 20.83 6.36
N LYS A 211 7.90 20.97 5.03
CA LYS A 211 6.65 21.22 4.28
C LYS A 211 6.33 20.22 3.17
N THR A 212 7.31 19.90 2.33
CA THR A 212 7.17 19.02 1.15
C THR A 212 8.50 18.33 0.88
N SER A 213 8.46 17.18 0.21
CA SER A 213 9.63 16.39 -0.18
C SER A 213 10.46 16.98 -1.34
N ASP A 214 9.89 17.88 -2.15
CA ASP A 214 10.54 18.48 -3.33
C ASP A 214 11.96 19.08 -3.09
N PRO A 215 12.23 19.87 -2.03
CA PRO A 215 13.56 20.47 -1.77
C PRO A 215 14.64 19.47 -1.36
N PHE A 216 14.27 18.19 -1.22
CA PHE A 216 15.14 17.08 -0.84
C PHE A 216 15.40 16.12 -2.02
N LYS A 217 14.87 16.41 -3.21
CA LYS A 217 15.26 15.73 -4.45
C LYS A 217 16.80 15.73 -4.57
N ASP A 218 17.32 14.53 -4.83
CA ASP A 218 18.74 14.22 -5.04
C ASP A 218 19.67 14.44 -3.83
N LYS A 219 19.13 14.42 -2.59
CA LYS A 219 19.87 14.54 -1.32
C LYS A 219 19.87 13.28 -0.44
N ARG A 220 20.93 13.08 0.34
CA ARG A 220 21.04 12.07 1.40
C ARG A 220 20.46 12.64 2.71
N VAL A 221 19.32 12.10 3.13
CA VAL A 221 18.52 12.63 4.25
C VAL A 221 18.38 11.59 5.36
N ILE A 222 18.72 11.97 6.59
CA ILE A 222 18.44 11.18 7.80
C ILE A 222 17.29 11.81 8.59
N VAL A 223 16.30 11.00 8.96
CA VAL A 223 15.23 11.38 9.89
C VAL A 223 15.46 10.67 11.22
N ILE A 224 15.54 11.45 12.29
CA ILE A 224 15.86 10.96 13.64
C ILE A 224 14.59 10.95 14.48
N GLY A 225 14.10 9.76 14.80
CA GLY A 225 12.88 9.53 15.57
C GLY A 225 11.80 8.81 14.76
N VAL A 226 11.22 7.76 15.38
CA VAL A 226 10.31 6.82 14.71
C VAL A 226 8.84 6.99 15.10
N GLY A 227 8.44 8.15 15.63
CA GLY A 227 7.01 8.45 15.84
C GLY A 227 6.30 8.77 14.53
N ASN A 228 4.96 8.87 14.55
CA ASN A 228 4.10 9.11 13.38
C ASN A 228 4.71 10.10 12.36
N THR A 229 4.99 11.34 12.78
CA THR A 229 5.61 12.36 11.92
C THR A 229 6.92 11.90 11.27
N GLY A 230 7.84 11.28 12.04
CA GLY A 230 9.12 10.82 11.49
C GLY A 230 8.94 9.72 10.44
N VAL A 231 7.96 8.83 10.65
CA VAL A 231 7.62 7.77 9.69
C VAL A 231 6.90 8.32 8.46
N ASP A 232 5.97 9.26 8.61
CA ASP A 232 5.33 9.93 7.48
C ASP A 232 6.36 10.64 6.59
N LEU A 233 7.30 11.38 7.20
CA LEU A 233 8.35 12.09 6.47
C LEU A 233 9.27 11.15 5.68
N VAL A 234 9.72 10.01 6.24
CA VAL A 234 10.56 9.07 5.46
C VAL A 234 9.79 8.36 4.35
N VAL A 235 8.48 8.14 4.52
CA VAL A 235 7.62 7.57 3.45
C VAL A 235 7.43 8.59 2.31
N GLU A 236 7.26 9.87 2.63
CA GLU A 236 7.15 10.94 1.64
C GLU A 236 8.49 11.18 0.91
N LEU A 237 9.59 11.30 1.65
CA LEU A 237 10.95 11.40 1.09
C LEU A 237 11.31 10.17 0.24
N GLY A 238 10.86 8.98 0.66
CA GLY A 238 11.00 7.74 -0.11
C GLY A 238 10.21 7.73 -1.43
N ALA A 239 9.19 8.59 -1.58
CA ALA A 239 8.44 8.73 -2.83
C ALA A 239 9.24 9.52 -3.88
N VAL A 240 9.99 10.55 -3.48
CA VAL A 240 10.88 11.32 -4.39
C VAL A 240 12.24 10.66 -4.62
N ALA A 241 12.44 9.44 -4.13
CA ALA A 241 13.74 8.76 -4.15
C ALA A 241 14.17 8.31 -5.56
N LYS A 242 14.97 9.14 -6.24
CA LYS A 242 15.53 8.86 -7.58
C LYS A 242 16.80 8.01 -7.52
N GLN A 243 16.99 7.14 -8.51
CA GLN A 243 18.24 6.41 -8.74
C GLN A 243 18.93 6.85 -10.04
N LYS A 244 20.27 6.90 -10.03
CA LYS A 244 21.14 7.07 -11.20
C LYS A 244 22.32 6.10 -11.07
N GLY A 245 22.66 5.35 -12.13
CA GLY A 245 23.73 4.32 -12.08
C GLY A 245 23.49 3.15 -11.11
N GLY A 246 22.24 2.95 -10.65
CA GLY A 246 21.88 1.99 -9.59
C GLY A 246 22.20 2.45 -8.17
N VAL A 247 22.64 3.70 -7.99
CA VAL A 247 22.78 4.37 -6.69
C VAL A 247 21.57 5.29 -6.50
N PHE A 248 21.01 5.31 -5.30
CA PHE A 248 20.01 6.31 -4.91
C PHE A 248 20.67 7.68 -4.78
N LEU A 249 20.27 8.64 -5.63
CA LEU A 249 20.67 10.04 -5.51
C LEU A 249 20.04 10.63 -4.26
N THR A 250 18.71 10.52 -4.15
CA THR A 250 18.02 10.76 -2.89
C THR A 250 18.04 9.48 -2.06
N ARG A 251 18.70 9.48 -0.90
CA ARG A 251 18.77 8.28 -0.03
C ARG A 251 18.28 8.62 1.36
N VAL A 252 17.26 7.89 1.81
CA VAL A 252 16.52 8.20 3.04
C VAL A 252 16.86 7.19 4.14
N PHE A 253 17.25 7.70 5.30
CA PHE A 253 17.61 6.92 6.48
C PHE A 253 16.64 7.21 7.62
N LEU A 254 16.11 6.16 8.26
CA LEU A 254 15.27 6.26 9.46
C LEU A 254 16.09 5.78 10.66
N SER A 255 16.56 6.71 11.48
CA SER A 255 17.27 6.39 12.72
C SER A 255 16.29 6.26 13.89
N THR A 256 16.40 5.16 14.63
CA THR A 256 15.63 4.91 15.84
C THR A 256 16.47 4.30 16.94
N ARG A 257 16.25 4.74 18.18
CA ARG A 257 16.90 4.15 19.35
C ARG A 257 16.27 2.81 19.73
N ARG A 258 14.96 2.83 20.03
CA ARG A 258 14.23 1.71 20.68
C ARG A 258 13.27 0.95 19.76
N GLY A 259 13.26 1.19 18.45
CA GLY A 259 12.25 0.60 17.55
C GLY A 259 10.83 1.16 17.79
N THR A 260 9.82 0.53 17.18
CA THR A 260 8.39 0.79 17.43
C THR A 260 7.54 -0.37 16.91
N TRP A 261 6.37 -0.60 17.49
CA TRP A 261 5.34 -1.42 16.87
C TRP A 261 4.64 -0.61 15.78
N LEU A 262 4.63 -1.11 14.54
CA LEU A 262 3.87 -0.55 13.44
C LEU A 262 2.42 -1.05 13.45
N LEU A 263 1.54 -0.14 13.07
CA LEU A 263 0.10 -0.36 13.02
C LEU A 263 -0.46 0.28 11.75
N ASN A 264 -1.26 -0.46 10.98
CA ASN A 264 -1.97 0.07 9.83
C ASN A 264 -3.20 0.86 10.27
N ARG A 265 -3.59 1.87 9.49
CA ARG A 265 -4.90 2.54 9.66
C ARG A 265 -6.08 1.62 9.40
N VAL A 266 -5.88 0.61 8.55
CA VAL A 266 -6.91 -0.32 8.09
C VAL A 266 -6.70 -1.71 8.69
N CYS A 267 -7.73 -2.25 9.34
CA CYS A 267 -7.72 -3.58 9.94
C CYS A 267 -8.18 -4.67 8.97
N ASP A 268 -8.61 -5.80 9.51
CA ASP A 268 -9.16 -6.89 8.70
C ASP A 268 -10.51 -6.45 8.08
N HIS A 269 -10.86 -6.98 6.91
CA HIS A 269 -12.04 -6.59 6.11
C HIS A 269 -12.07 -5.15 5.56
N GLY A 270 -10.98 -4.37 5.73
CA GLY A 270 -10.90 -3.00 5.18
C GLY A 270 -11.53 -1.91 6.06
N LEU A 271 -11.92 -2.23 7.30
CA LEU A 271 -12.46 -1.25 8.25
C LEU A 271 -11.34 -0.40 8.89
N PRO A 272 -11.64 0.84 9.35
CA PRO A 272 -10.72 1.60 10.20
C PRO A 272 -10.39 0.81 11.48
N LEU A 273 -9.11 0.72 11.82
CA LEU A 273 -8.67 -0.12 12.95
C LEU A 273 -9.12 0.45 14.30
N ASP A 274 -9.20 1.76 14.44
CA ASP A 274 -9.69 2.44 15.64
C ASP A 274 -11.17 2.14 15.93
N ILE A 275 -12.00 2.09 14.89
CA ILE A 275 -13.40 1.62 14.98
C ILE A 275 -13.49 0.18 15.47
N ALA A 276 -12.59 -0.70 15.03
CA ALA A 276 -12.58 -2.11 15.42
C ALA A 276 -11.94 -2.37 16.81
N LEU A 277 -11.03 -1.50 17.27
CA LEU A 277 -10.32 -1.67 18.54
C LEU A 277 -11.00 -0.96 19.72
N PHE A 278 -11.48 0.28 19.56
CA PHE A 278 -11.95 1.09 20.68
C PHE A 278 -13.42 0.84 21.04
N SER A 279 -13.78 -0.40 21.40
CA SER A 279 -15.07 -0.71 22.05
C SER A 279 -14.95 -0.77 23.57
N ARG A 280 -16.08 -0.61 24.28
CA ARG A 280 -16.11 -0.75 25.74
C ARG A 280 -15.76 -2.17 26.18
N PHE A 281 -16.26 -3.17 25.46
CA PHE A 281 -15.90 -4.58 25.66
C PHE A 281 -14.40 -4.83 25.54
N ASN A 282 -13.74 -4.30 24.50
CA ASN A 282 -12.28 -4.43 24.34
C ASN A 282 -11.52 -3.72 25.47
N SER A 283 -11.98 -2.55 25.93
CA SER A 283 -11.40 -1.85 27.07
C SER A 283 -11.49 -2.67 28.37
N ILE A 284 -12.63 -3.34 28.62
CA ILE A 284 -12.80 -4.25 29.76
C ILE A 284 -11.79 -5.41 29.66
N ILE A 285 -11.71 -6.08 28.51
CA ILE A 285 -10.77 -7.21 28.31
C ILE A 285 -9.31 -6.76 28.45
N GLN A 286 -8.94 -5.59 27.92
CA GLN A 286 -7.60 -5.01 28.05
C GLN A 286 -7.22 -4.75 29.52
N ASN A 287 -8.18 -4.31 30.33
CA ASN A 287 -7.95 -4.05 31.75
C ASN A 287 -7.88 -5.34 32.57
N THR A 288 -8.70 -6.35 32.26
CA THR A 288 -8.74 -7.64 32.97
C THR A 288 -7.60 -8.60 32.58
N LEU A 289 -7.23 -8.68 31.28
CA LEU A 289 -6.29 -9.68 30.74
C LEU A 289 -5.14 -9.07 29.92
N PRO A 290 -4.41 -8.05 30.43
CA PRO A 290 -3.47 -7.26 29.63
C PRO A 290 -2.32 -8.06 29.02
N THR A 291 -1.81 -9.09 29.70
CA THR A 291 -0.70 -9.91 29.20
C THR A 291 -1.12 -10.76 27.99
N LEU A 292 -2.35 -11.29 28.02
CA LEU A 292 -2.92 -12.07 26.92
C LEU A 292 -3.21 -11.16 25.71
N VAL A 293 -3.80 -9.99 25.96
CA VAL A 293 -4.08 -8.97 24.92
C VAL A 293 -2.79 -8.48 24.27
N ASN A 294 -1.73 -8.18 25.04
CA ASN A 294 -0.42 -7.85 24.49
C ASN A 294 0.10 -8.95 23.55
N ARG A 295 0.06 -10.22 23.99
CA ARG A 295 0.53 -11.35 23.16
C ARG A 295 -0.30 -11.51 21.88
N TYR A 296 -1.62 -11.34 21.96
CA TYR A 296 -2.50 -11.36 20.79
C TYR A 296 -2.18 -10.21 19.82
N LEU A 297 -2.06 -8.98 20.30
CA LEU A 297 -1.78 -7.80 19.47
C LEU A 297 -0.38 -7.87 18.83
N GLU A 298 0.65 -8.30 19.57
CA GLU A 298 1.99 -8.53 19.05
C GLU A 298 2.00 -9.60 17.95
N ASN A 299 1.31 -10.72 18.16
CA ASN A 299 1.17 -11.75 17.13
C ASN A 299 0.41 -11.22 15.90
N LYS A 300 -0.64 -10.41 16.11
CA LYS A 300 -1.43 -9.81 15.03
C LYS A 300 -0.61 -8.83 14.20
N VAL A 301 0.15 -7.90 14.81
CA VAL A 301 1.01 -6.98 14.04
C VAL A 301 2.21 -7.69 13.40
N ASN A 302 2.80 -8.69 14.07
CA ASN A 302 3.88 -9.49 13.47
C ASN A 302 3.42 -10.37 12.31
N SER A 303 2.14 -10.79 12.28
CA SER A 303 1.59 -11.52 11.14
C SER A 303 1.54 -10.69 9.84
N ARG A 304 1.52 -9.36 9.95
CA ARG A 304 1.58 -8.42 8.81
C ARG A 304 3.01 -8.00 8.49
N VAL A 305 3.80 -7.66 9.50
CA VAL A 305 5.21 -7.21 9.37
C VAL A 305 6.04 -7.85 10.47
N ASN A 306 6.98 -8.72 10.14
CA ASN A 306 7.93 -9.24 11.13
C ASN A 306 8.86 -8.09 11.59
N HIS A 307 8.55 -7.49 12.74
CA HIS A 307 9.23 -6.27 13.19
C HIS A 307 10.73 -6.47 13.42
N GLU A 308 11.14 -7.70 13.75
CA GLU A 308 12.54 -8.05 13.96
C GLU A 308 13.32 -8.01 12.64
N THR A 309 12.75 -8.62 11.61
CA THR A 309 13.32 -8.67 10.25
C THR A 309 13.44 -7.29 9.62
N TYR A 310 12.53 -6.37 9.93
CA TYR A 310 12.49 -5.00 9.41
C TYR A 310 13.32 -3.99 10.23
N GLY A 311 14.04 -4.41 11.28
CA GLY A 311 14.85 -3.49 12.11
C GLY A 311 14.02 -2.62 13.07
N LEU A 312 12.76 -2.97 13.33
CA LEU A 312 11.78 -2.14 14.04
C LEU A 312 11.34 -2.69 15.41
N LYS A 313 11.56 -3.98 15.71
CA LYS A 313 11.09 -4.64 16.94
C LYS A 313 11.54 -3.87 18.18
N PRO A 314 10.61 -3.36 19.01
CA PRO A 314 10.98 -2.60 20.17
C PRO A 314 11.31 -3.47 21.38
N GLN A 315 11.99 -2.88 22.35
CA GLN A 315 12.32 -3.50 23.66
C GLN A 315 11.13 -3.51 24.64
N HIS A 316 9.90 -3.24 24.18
CA HIS A 316 8.70 -3.08 25.02
C HIS A 316 7.49 -3.83 24.44
N ARG A 317 6.50 -4.16 25.28
CA ARG A 317 5.27 -4.86 24.86
C ARG A 317 4.40 -3.95 23.99
N PHE A 318 3.39 -4.49 23.32
CA PHE A 318 2.55 -3.68 22.40
C PHE A 318 1.84 -2.52 23.06
N LEU A 319 1.18 -2.74 24.21
CA LEU A 319 0.47 -1.71 24.99
C LEU A 319 1.41 -0.84 25.84
N SER A 320 2.74 -0.92 25.64
CA SER A 320 3.74 -0.21 26.46
C SER A 320 4.16 1.16 25.93
N GLN A 321 3.75 1.49 24.72
CA GLN A 321 3.98 2.77 24.09
C GLN A 321 2.98 2.88 22.95
N HIS A 322 2.57 4.09 22.58
CA HIS A 322 1.77 4.28 21.38
C HIS A 322 2.49 3.64 20.17
N PRO A 323 1.83 2.72 19.44
CA PRO A 323 2.37 2.19 18.20
C PRO A 323 2.42 3.31 17.16
N THR A 324 3.35 3.18 16.22
CA THR A 324 3.48 4.14 15.12
C THR A 324 2.58 3.72 13.98
N VAL A 325 1.74 4.65 13.53
CA VAL A 325 0.76 4.39 12.48
C VAL A 325 1.44 4.59 11.12
N SER A 326 1.49 3.56 10.29
CA SER A 326 1.99 3.67 8.91
C SER A 326 1.54 2.50 8.05
N ASP A 327 1.05 2.81 6.85
CA ASP A 327 0.62 1.79 5.89
C ASP A 327 1.73 1.39 4.90
N ASN A 328 2.70 2.28 4.66
CA ASN A 328 3.63 2.17 3.53
C ASN A 328 5.12 2.06 3.95
N LEU A 329 5.48 2.29 5.22
CA LEU A 329 6.88 2.16 5.66
C LEU A 329 7.50 0.78 5.33
N PRO A 330 6.82 -0.36 5.56
CA PRO A 330 7.34 -1.68 5.15
C PRO A 330 7.61 -1.75 3.64
N ASN A 331 6.70 -1.20 2.81
CA ASN A 331 6.85 -1.15 1.35
C ASN A 331 8.09 -0.33 0.95
N CYS A 332 8.34 0.79 1.63
CA CYS A 332 9.53 1.63 1.41
C CYS A 332 10.83 0.92 1.82
N ILE A 333 10.82 0.13 2.90
CA ILE A 333 11.98 -0.65 3.37
C ILE A 333 12.28 -1.81 2.40
N ILE A 334 11.30 -2.64 2.04
CA ILE A 334 11.53 -3.80 1.15
C ILE A 334 11.93 -3.40 -0.28
N ALA A 335 11.51 -2.23 -0.75
CA ALA A 335 11.95 -1.62 -2.01
C ALA A 335 13.32 -0.92 -1.91
N GLY A 336 13.92 -0.85 -0.71
CA GLY A 336 15.20 -0.18 -0.44
C GLY A 336 15.17 1.35 -0.52
N LYS A 337 13.97 1.97 -0.56
CA LYS A 337 13.78 3.43 -0.62
C LYS A 337 14.08 4.11 0.73
N VAL A 338 13.85 3.40 1.83
CA VAL A 338 14.16 3.83 3.20
C VAL A 338 15.02 2.76 3.86
N LEU A 339 16.10 3.15 4.53
CA LEU A 339 16.98 2.25 5.27
C LEU A 339 16.85 2.52 6.77
N VAL A 340 16.53 1.49 7.55
CA VAL A 340 16.44 1.60 9.01
C VAL A 340 17.83 1.48 9.62
N LYS A 341 18.15 2.38 10.55
CA LYS A 341 19.43 2.46 11.27
C LYS A 341 19.23 2.42 12.78
N SER A 342 20.29 2.09 13.52
CA SER A 342 20.33 2.30 14.97
C SER A 342 20.36 3.79 15.34
N ASN A 343 20.51 4.10 16.63
CA ASN A 343 20.63 5.48 17.08
C ASN A 343 21.94 6.10 16.56
N VAL A 344 21.95 7.42 16.37
CA VAL A 344 23.18 8.14 16.02
C VAL A 344 24.09 8.20 17.25
N LYS A 345 25.34 7.74 17.10
CA LYS A 345 26.39 7.80 18.12
C LYS A 345 27.10 9.15 18.10
N ARG A 346 27.45 9.64 16.91
CA ARG A 346 28.01 10.99 16.69
C ARG A 346 27.92 11.40 15.22
N PHE A 347 27.98 12.70 14.99
CA PHE A 347 28.19 13.31 13.68
C PHE A 347 29.68 13.58 13.45
N THR A 348 30.00 13.88 12.20
CA THR A 348 31.26 14.48 11.74
C THR A 348 30.91 15.65 10.82
N GLU A 349 31.88 16.22 10.10
CA GLU A 349 31.59 17.30 9.15
C GLU A 349 30.60 16.90 8.03
N THR A 350 30.62 15.64 7.58
CA THR A 350 29.78 15.13 6.48
C THR A 350 29.07 13.82 6.79
N ASP A 351 29.64 12.99 7.67
CA ASP A 351 29.23 11.60 7.88
C ASP A 351 28.53 11.41 9.23
N VAL A 352 27.65 10.40 9.29
CA VAL A 352 26.91 9.99 10.49
C VAL A 352 27.37 8.61 10.93
N ILE A 353 27.78 8.50 12.20
CA ILE A 353 28.24 7.25 12.82
C ILE A 353 27.16 6.76 13.78
N PHE A 354 26.76 5.50 13.65
CA PHE A 354 25.68 4.88 14.42
C PHE A 354 26.18 4.02 15.59
N GLU A 355 25.30 3.69 16.53
CA GLU A 355 25.62 2.85 17.70
C GLU A 355 26.02 1.42 17.33
N ASP A 356 25.46 0.88 16.24
CA ASP A 356 25.83 -0.43 15.67
C ASP A 356 27.20 -0.44 14.93
N GLY A 357 27.93 0.68 14.95
CA GLY A 357 29.21 0.85 14.27
C GLY A 357 29.11 1.09 12.76
N SER A 358 27.92 1.05 12.16
CA SER A 358 27.75 1.45 10.77
C SER A 358 27.97 2.96 10.60
N VAL A 359 28.40 3.34 9.39
CA VAL A 359 28.66 4.74 9.02
C VAL A 359 27.94 5.01 7.71
N GLU A 360 27.24 6.14 7.63
CA GLU A 360 26.71 6.66 6.37
C GLU A 360 27.40 7.99 6.07
N LYS A 361 28.09 8.03 4.92
CA LYS A 361 28.84 9.21 4.48
C LYS A 361 27.97 10.26 3.82
N ASP A 362 28.52 11.45 3.62
CA ASP A 362 27.95 12.47 2.72
C ASP A 362 26.46 12.73 2.98
N ILE A 363 26.06 12.99 4.23
CA ILE A 363 24.68 13.32 4.58
C ILE A 363 24.46 14.81 4.33
N ASP A 364 23.46 15.14 3.51
CA ASP A 364 23.10 16.53 3.19
C ASP A 364 22.17 17.14 4.23
N VAL A 365 21.26 16.34 4.81
CA VAL A 365 20.15 16.84 5.64
C VAL A 365 19.83 15.92 6.83
N VAL A 366 19.67 16.52 8.00
CA VAL A 366 19.22 15.87 9.25
C VAL A 366 17.87 16.46 9.69
N ILE A 367 16.82 15.65 9.71
CA ILE A 367 15.48 16.05 10.16
C ILE A 367 15.21 15.43 11.53
N PHE A 368 15.11 16.26 12.55
CA PHE A 368 14.81 15.84 13.91
C PHE A 368 13.29 15.69 14.11
N ALA A 369 12.78 14.45 14.10
CA ALA A 369 11.41 14.10 14.48
C ALA A 369 11.31 13.83 15.99
N THR A 370 11.82 14.78 16.77
CA THR A 370 12.21 14.57 18.18
C THR A 370 11.15 14.92 19.23
N GLY A 371 9.98 15.39 18.80
CA GLY A 371 8.86 15.77 19.68
C GLY A 371 8.89 17.25 20.06
N TYR A 372 8.10 17.64 21.05
CA TYR A 372 7.90 19.01 21.49
C TYR A 372 8.04 19.13 23.02
N HIS A 373 8.30 20.35 23.49
CA HIS A 373 8.28 20.72 24.91
C HIS A 373 7.01 21.53 25.21
N PHE A 374 6.50 21.42 26.43
CA PHE A 374 5.44 22.26 26.95
C PHE A 374 6.02 23.58 27.48
N SER A 375 5.23 24.65 27.40
CA SER A 375 5.58 25.97 27.93
C SER A 375 4.33 26.84 27.95
N PHE A 376 4.22 27.70 28.94
CA PHE A 376 3.15 28.70 29.03
C PHE A 376 3.77 30.10 29.13
N PRO A 377 4.42 30.62 28.07
CA PRO A 377 5.26 31.82 28.15
C PRO A 377 4.52 33.13 28.44
N PHE A 378 3.19 33.07 28.55
CA PHE A 378 2.28 34.15 28.92
C PHE A 378 1.83 34.07 30.38
N PHE A 379 2.15 33.00 31.11
CA PHE A 379 1.92 32.87 32.56
C PHE A 379 3.24 32.98 33.32
N ASP A 380 3.13 33.40 34.58
CA ASP A 380 4.20 33.22 35.57
C ASP A 380 4.26 31.76 36.06
N ASP A 381 5.46 31.31 36.45
CA ASP A 381 5.71 29.95 36.94
C ASP A 381 4.90 29.61 38.21
N SER A 382 4.45 30.61 38.99
CA SER A 382 3.54 30.40 40.14
C SER A 382 2.12 29.97 39.73
N VAL A 383 1.76 30.06 38.45
CA VAL A 383 0.45 29.63 37.92
C VAL A 383 0.56 28.28 37.23
N LEU A 384 1.50 28.11 36.28
CA LEU A 384 1.69 26.87 35.52
C LEU A 384 3.18 26.55 35.28
N LYS A 385 3.84 26.04 36.32
CA LYS A 385 5.23 25.57 36.21
C LYS A 385 5.34 24.31 35.34
N VAL A 386 6.30 24.31 34.40
CA VAL A 386 6.67 23.12 33.62
C VAL A 386 8.02 22.59 34.10
N GLU A 387 8.04 21.40 34.70
CA GLU A 387 9.27 20.72 35.10
C GLU A 387 9.40 19.39 34.35
N ASN A 388 10.55 19.12 33.74
CA ASN A 388 10.83 17.86 33.01
C ASN A 388 9.77 17.46 31.96
N ASN A 389 9.11 18.45 31.33
CA ASN A 389 7.98 18.26 30.42
C ASN A 389 6.73 17.62 31.09
N GLN A 390 6.52 17.89 32.38
CA GLN A 390 5.32 17.59 33.17
C GLN A 390 4.71 18.89 33.72
N VAL A 391 3.40 18.84 33.96
CA VAL A 391 2.62 19.92 34.59
C VAL A 391 1.67 19.24 35.59
N PRO A 392 1.69 19.58 36.89
CA PRO A 392 0.85 18.92 37.88
C PRO A 392 -0.60 19.42 37.75
N LEU A 393 -1.39 18.78 36.89
CA LEU A 393 -2.78 19.15 36.61
C LEU A 393 -3.75 18.06 37.09
N TYR A 394 -4.73 18.45 37.89
CA TYR A 394 -5.81 17.58 38.31
C TYR A 394 -6.64 17.16 37.09
N ASN A 395 -6.74 15.85 36.89
CA ASN A 395 -7.32 15.21 35.69
C ASN A 395 -6.82 15.80 34.36
N MET A 396 -5.57 16.27 34.32
CA MET A 396 -4.92 16.93 33.18
C MET A 396 -5.53 18.29 32.76
N ILE A 397 -6.37 18.89 33.62
CA ILE A 397 -7.12 20.11 33.31
C ILE A 397 -6.82 21.24 34.30
N PHE A 398 -6.97 21.02 35.61
CA PHE A 398 -6.93 22.12 36.59
C PHE A 398 -5.62 22.18 37.38
N PRO A 399 -4.98 23.36 37.55
CA PRO A 399 -3.87 23.53 38.48
C PRO A 399 -4.39 23.42 39.94
N PRO A 400 -3.94 22.42 40.73
CA PRO A 400 -4.52 22.10 42.04
C PRO A 400 -4.16 23.10 43.14
N HIS A 401 -3.22 24.01 42.88
CA HIS A 401 -2.66 24.95 43.85
C HIS A 401 -3.25 26.36 43.77
N LEU A 402 -4.10 26.66 42.78
CA LEU A 402 -4.82 27.93 42.72
C LEU A 402 -5.96 27.95 43.75
N GLU A 403 -6.10 29.07 44.46
CA GLU A 403 -7.13 29.29 45.47
C GLU A 403 -8.54 29.34 44.84
N ASN A 404 -8.66 30.04 43.72
CA ASN A 404 -9.87 30.13 42.91
C ASN A 404 -9.72 29.23 41.66
N PRO A 405 -10.70 28.37 41.34
CA PRO A 405 -10.63 27.43 40.22
C PRO A 405 -10.95 28.12 38.88
N THR A 406 -10.26 29.21 38.56
CA THR A 406 -10.53 30.09 37.39
C THR A 406 -9.53 29.89 36.24
N VAL A 407 -8.73 28.82 36.25
CA VAL A 407 -7.85 28.42 35.13
C VAL A 407 -8.03 26.95 34.82
N ALA A 408 -8.12 26.61 33.52
CA ALA A 408 -8.14 25.23 33.06
C ALA A 408 -7.39 25.05 31.73
N CYS A 409 -6.60 23.99 31.62
CA CYS A 409 -5.86 23.60 30.42
C CYS A 409 -6.67 22.59 29.60
N ILE A 410 -6.87 22.85 28.32
CA ILE A 410 -7.70 22.03 27.43
C ILE A 410 -6.81 21.37 26.35
N GLY A 411 -6.92 20.05 26.19
CA GLY A 411 -6.15 19.32 25.16
C GLY A 411 -4.67 19.10 25.49
N TYR A 412 -4.26 19.30 26.74
CA TYR A 412 -2.92 18.97 27.25
C TYR A 412 -2.78 17.48 27.63
N ILE A 413 -3.23 16.62 26.72
CA ILE A 413 -3.26 15.16 26.83
C ILE A 413 -2.85 14.48 25.52
N GLN A 414 -2.33 13.25 25.61
CA GLN A 414 -1.96 12.42 24.47
C GLN A 414 -2.70 11.08 24.55
N PRO A 415 -3.93 10.97 24.01
CA PRO A 415 -4.73 9.76 24.14
C PRO A 415 -4.29 8.64 23.20
N ILE A 416 -4.40 7.39 23.65
CA ILE A 416 -4.49 6.22 22.76
C ILE A 416 -5.91 6.24 22.16
N GLY A 417 -6.16 7.14 21.21
CA GLY A 417 -7.48 7.40 20.63
C GLY A 417 -7.61 8.81 20.08
N ALA A 418 -8.83 9.35 20.08
CA ALA A 418 -9.14 10.65 19.47
C ALA A 418 -9.02 11.83 20.46
N ILE A 419 -8.27 12.87 20.09
CA ILE A 419 -8.07 14.05 20.96
C ILE A 419 -9.22 15.07 20.94
N MET A 420 -9.98 15.17 19.84
CA MET A 420 -11.05 16.17 19.71
C MET A 420 -12.23 15.91 20.69
N PRO A 421 -12.79 14.68 20.79
CA PRO A 421 -13.77 14.36 21.84
C PRO A 421 -13.29 14.65 23.26
N LEU A 422 -12.04 14.31 23.56
CA LEU A 422 -11.49 14.52 24.89
C LEU A 422 -11.32 16.01 25.20
N SER A 423 -10.91 16.82 24.22
CA SER A 423 -10.83 18.27 24.36
C SER A 423 -12.21 18.91 24.54
N GLU A 424 -13.24 18.37 23.88
CA GLU A 424 -14.65 18.75 24.10
C GLU A 424 -15.11 18.40 25.53
N MET A 425 -14.83 17.18 26.00
CA MET A 425 -15.17 16.75 27.37
C MET A 425 -14.45 17.57 28.43
N HIS A 426 -13.17 17.88 28.23
CA HIS A 426 -12.39 18.80 29.06
C HIS A 426 -13.06 20.17 29.15
N ALA A 427 -13.46 20.76 28.01
CA ALA A 427 -14.14 22.05 27.97
C ALA A 427 -15.54 22.01 28.63
N ARG A 428 -16.31 20.92 28.41
CA ARG A 428 -17.63 20.70 29.04
C ARG A 428 -17.53 20.63 30.57
N TRP A 429 -16.49 20.02 31.13
CA TRP A 429 -16.30 19.99 32.58
C TRP A 429 -15.75 21.32 33.11
N ALA A 430 -14.74 21.91 32.45
CA ALA A 430 -14.15 23.18 32.84
C ALA A 430 -15.18 24.32 32.96
N THR A 431 -16.02 24.49 31.93
CA THR A 431 -17.08 25.51 31.92
C THR A 431 -18.13 25.30 33.02
N ARG A 432 -18.42 24.05 33.40
CA ARG A 432 -19.34 23.73 34.50
C ARG A 432 -18.74 24.02 35.88
N VAL A 433 -17.44 23.80 36.05
CA VAL A 433 -16.70 24.21 37.27
C VAL A 433 -16.68 25.73 37.38
N PHE A 434 -16.35 26.46 36.30
CA PHE A 434 -16.36 27.92 36.29
C PHE A 434 -17.76 28.51 36.58
N LYS A 435 -18.85 27.84 36.14
CA LYS A 435 -20.22 28.24 36.45
C LYS A 435 -20.69 27.80 37.86
N GLY A 436 -19.86 27.12 38.64
CA GLY A 436 -20.19 26.60 39.97
C GLY A 436 -21.14 25.39 39.98
N LEU A 437 -21.44 24.80 38.81
CA LEU A 437 -22.32 23.63 38.66
C LEU A 437 -21.61 22.31 39.04
N ASN A 438 -20.29 22.32 39.09
CA ASN A 438 -19.42 21.25 39.57
C ASN A 438 -18.41 21.86 40.54
N LYS A 439 -18.13 21.18 41.66
CA LYS A 439 -17.10 21.60 42.62
C LYS A 439 -15.87 20.70 42.52
N LEU A 440 -14.68 21.30 42.51
CA LEU A 440 -13.45 20.53 42.61
C LEU A 440 -13.25 19.97 44.04
N PRO A 441 -12.52 18.85 44.18
CA PRO A 441 -12.05 18.38 45.48
C PRO A 441 -11.11 19.39 46.17
N SER A 442 -10.80 19.18 47.47
CA SER A 442 -9.78 19.99 48.13
C SER A 442 -8.40 19.82 47.49
N LYS A 443 -7.52 20.81 47.67
CA LYS A 443 -6.14 20.79 47.17
C LYS A 443 -5.39 19.52 47.59
N GLU A 444 -5.56 19.08 48.83
CA GLU A 444 -4.93 17.89 49.40
C GLU A 444 -5.41 16.63 48.67
N LYS A 445 -6.73 16.52 48.39
CA LYS A 445 -7.29 15.40 47.63
C LYS A 445 -6.87 15.43 46.17
N MET A 446 -6.87 16.60 45.51
CA MET A 446 -6.38 16.74 44.13
C MET A 446 -4.90 16.37 44.03
N MET A 447 -4.06 16.86 44.95
CA MET A 447 -2.64 16.51 45.03
C MET A 447 -2.42 15.04 45.37
N ALA A 448 -3.22 14.45 46.25
CA ALA A 448 -3.17 13.02 46.55
C ALA A 448 -3.57 12.17 45.34
N GLU A 449 -4.53 12.61 44.53
CA GLU A 449 -4.91 11.94 43.28
C GLU A 449 -3.90 12.16 42.15
N ILE A 450 -3.25 13.32 42.05
CA ILE A 450 -2.12 13.56 41.14
C ILE A 450 -0.92 12.69 41.56
N ASN A 451 -0.56 12.69 42.84
CA ASN A 451 0.52 11.86 43.37
C ASN A 451 0.19 10.38 43.24
N LYS A 452 -1.06 9.94 43.49
CA LYS A 452 -1.50 8.57 43.26
C LYS A 452 -1.49 8.21 41.78
N LYS A 453 -1.91 9.11 40.87
CA LYS A 453 -1.77 8.88 39.42
C LYS A 453 -0.31 8.88 39.00
N SER A 454 0.58 9.68 39.61
CA SER A 454 2.03 9.67 39.35
C SER A 454 2.73 8.42 39.89
N ILE A 455 2.39 7.97 41.10
CA ILE A 455 2.89 6.74 41.71
C ILE A 455 2.32 5.52 40.98
N LEU A 456 1.03 5.54 40.59
CA LEU A 456 0.47 4.50 39.73
C LEU A 456 1.08 4.55 38.33
N LEU A 457 1.39 5.71 37.75
CA LEU A 457 2.17 5.80 36.51
C LEU A 457 3.57 5.21 36.70
N ASP A 458 4.18 5.41 37.88
CA ASP A 458 5.48 4.88 38.28
C ASP A 458 5.49 3.37 38.58
N GLU A 459 4.41 2.80 39.12
CA GLU A 459 4.22 1.36 39.30
C GLU A 459 3.72 0.68 38.01
N PHE A 460 2.92 1.40 37.20
CA PHE A 460 2.64 1.10 35.80
C PHE A 460 3.88 1.32 34.89
N GLN A 461 5.08 1.68 35.39
CA GLN A 461 6.30 1.67 34.56
C GLN A 461 6.71 0.26 34.10
N ARG A 462 6.12 -0.81 34.66
CA ARG A 462 6.17 -2.15 34.02
C ARG A 462 5.32 -2.24 32.75
N ARG A 463 4.31 -1.37 32.62
CA ARG A 463 3.47 -1.22 31.42
C ARG A 463 4.11 -0.22 30.46
N TYR A 464 4.45 1.02 30.83
CA TYR A 464 4.87 2.08 29.89
C TYR A 464 6.37 2.47 29.92
N VAL A 465 6.93 2.86 28.76
CA VAL A 465 8.37 3.18 28.60
C VAL A 465 8.75 4.62 28.97
N LYS A 466 9.64 4.77 29.97
CA LYS A 466 10.21 6.05 30.44
C LYS A 466 10.85 6.87 29.30
N SER A 467 10.26 8.04 29.03
CA SER A 467 10.61 8.98 27.97
C SER A 467 9.91 10.32 28.17
N ASN A 468 10.61 11.45 28.00
CA ASN A 468 10.04 12.80 28.14
C ASN A 468 8.93 13.14 27.12
N ARG A 469 8.65 12.25 26.15
CA ARG A 469 7.55 12.38 25.19
C ARG A 469 6.20 11.83 25.69
N HIS A 470 6.17 11.06 26.79
CA HIS A 470 5.02 10.25 27.20
C HIS A 470 4.40 10.71 28.54
N THR A 471 4.62 11.97 28.92
CA THR A 471 4.27 12.52 30.23
C THR A 471 2.78 12.79 30.45
N ILE A 472 1.95 12.68 29.41
CA ILE A 472 0.53 13.09 29.40
C ILE A 472 -0.40 12.04 28.76
N GLN A 473 -0.01 10.75 28.80
CA GLN A 473 -0.73 9.67 28.10
C GLN A 473 -1.96 9.16 28.85
N VAL A 474 -3.05 8.91 28.13
CA VAL A 474 -4.33 8.41 28.69
C VAL A 474 -5.00 7.37 27.78
N ASP A 475 -5.66 6.38 28.38
CA ASP A 475 -6.54 5.45 27.65
C ASP A 475 -7.89 6.14 27.33
N TYR A 476 -8.24 6.22 26.04
CA TYR A 476 -9.36 7.05 25.56
C TYR A 476 -10.69 6.74 26.23
N VAL A 477 -11.13 5.47 26.26
CA VAL A 477 -12.45 5.09 26.82
C VAL A 477 -12.51 5.37 28.32
N SER A 478 -11.47 4.98 29.06
CA SER A 478 -11.40 5.17 30.51
C SER A 478 -11.41 6.64 30.91
N HIS A 479 -10.66 7.50 30.21
CA HIS A 479 -10.62 8.93 30.52
C HIS A 479 -11.91 9.65 30.09
N MET A 480 -12.50 9.30 28.93
CA MET A 480 -13.81 9.83 28.54
C MET A 480 -14.88 9.48 29.59
N ASP A 481 -14.87 8.25 30.12
CA ASP A 481 -15.79 7.82 31.18
C ASP A 481 -15.54 8.50 32.53
N GLU A 482 -14.28 8.76 32.90
CA GLU A 482 -13.91 9.49 34.14
C GLU A 482 -14.48 10.91 34.12
N ILE A 483 -14.25 11.66 33.03
CA ILE A 483 -14.78 13.03 32.88
C ILE A 483 -16.32 13.02 32.66
N ALA A 484 -16.88 11.96 32.07
CA ALA A 484 -18.33 11.82 31.91
C ALA A 484 -19.06 11.52 33.23
N GLU A 485 -18.42 10.85 34.18
CA GLU A 485 -18.93 10.66 35.54
C GLU A 485 -19.04 12.03 36.24
N GLU A 486 -17.98 12.83 36.20
CA GLU A 486 -17.93 14.19 36.75
C GLU A 486 -18.98 15.14 36.14
N ILE A 487 -19.24 15.05 34.83
CA ILE A 487 -20.29 15.84 34.15
C ILE A 487 -21.70 15.28 34.45
N GLY A 488 -21.83 14.00 34.82
CA GLY A 488 -23.11 13.30 34.94
C GLY A 488 -23.72 12.89 33.59
N CYS A 489 -22.89 12.65 32.56
CA CYS A 489 -23.32 12.25 31.20
C CYS A 489 -22.75 10.89 30.75
N LYS A 490 -22.29 10.07 31.69
CA LYS A 490 -21.80 8.70 31.42
C LYS A 490 -22.96 7.77 31.02
N PRO A 491 -22.83 6.93 29.97
CA PRO A 491 -23.89 6.00 29.58
C PRO A 491 -24.20 4.95 30.67
N ASN A 492 -25.44 4.91 31.15
CA ASN A 492 -25.89 3.87 32.08
C ASN A 492 -26.22 2.59 31.30
N LEU A 493 -25.25 1.67 31.22
CA LEU A 493 -25.38 0.42 30.45
C LEU A 493 -26.49 -0.51 30.96
N THR A 494 -26.67 -0.64 32.28
CA THR A 494 -27.69 -1.56 32.84
C THR A 494 -29.10 -1.04 32.57
N GLN A 495 -29.33 0.26 32.75
CA GLN A 495 -30.60 0.91 32.41
C GLN A 495 -30.85 0.88 30.89
N THR A 496 -29.83 1.13 30.07
CA THR A 496 -29.98 1.09 28.61
C THR A 496 -30.27 -0.32 28.12
N PHE A 497 -29.66 -1.36 28.71
CA PHE A 497 -29.96 -2.75 28.35
C PHE A 497 -31.42 -3.14 28.62
N LEU A 498 -32.04 -2.59 29.66
CA LEU A 498 -33.45 -2.81 29.99
C LEU A 498 -34.42 -1.99 29.12
N THR A 499 -33.99 -0.85 28.56
CA THR A 499 -34.88 0.11 27.88
C THR A 499 -34.69 0.18 26.36
N ASP A 500 -33.48 -0.06 25.87
CA ASP A 500 -33.13 -0.17 24.45
C ASP A 500 -31.98 -1.19 24.28
N PRO A 501 -32.29 -2.50 24.26
CA PRO A 501 -31.28 -3.56 24.16
C PRO A 501 -30.39 -3.44 22.91
N LYS A 502 -30.94 -2.91 21.80
CA LYS A 502 -30.19 -2.71 20.55
C LYS A 502 -29.14 -1.62 20.72
N LEU A 503 -29.51 -0.49 21.34
CA LEU A 503 -28.56 0.57 21.63
C LEU A 503 -27.52 0.13 22.67
N ALA A 504 -27.91 -0.62 23.71
CA ALA A 504 -26.97 -1.16 24.69
C ALA A 504 -25.92 -2.08 24.07
N TRP A 505 -26.32 -2.93 23.12
CA TRP A 505 -25.40 -3.79 22.36
C TRP A 505 -24.37 -2.97 21.57
N GLU A 506 -24.81 -1.94 20.84
CA GLU A 506 -23.92 -1.04 20.08
C GLU A 506 -23.00 -0.21 21.00
N ILE A 507 -23.46 0.22 22.18
CA ILE A 507 -22.61 0.91 23.16
C ILE A 507 -21.51 -0.02 23.69
N LEU A 508 -21.84 -1.28 23.99
CA LEU A 508 -20.92 -2.25 24.59
C LEU A 508 -19.90 -2.82 23.58
N PHE A 509 -20.38 -3.31 22.44
CA PHE A 509 -19.58 -4.04 21.46
C PHE A 509 -19.15 -3.20 20.25
N GLY A 510 -19.90 -2.15 19.91
CA GLY A 510 -19.56 -1.20 18.84
C GLY A 510 -18.46 -0.22 19.25
N PRO A 511 -18.05 0.69 18.34
CA PRO A 511 -17.04 1.70 18.62
C PRO A 511 -17.53 2.69 19.69
N CYS A 512 -16.64 3.07 20.60
CA CYS A 512 -16.87 4.06 21.65
C CYS A 512 -16.81 5.49 21.08
N THR A 513 -17.77 5.80 20.21
CA THR A 513 -17.87 7.11 19.56
C THR A 513 -18.33 8.20 20.54
N PRO A 514 -17.93 9.46 20.32
CA PRO A 514 -18.26 10.59 21.19
C PRO A 514 -19.76 10.78 21.44
N TYR A 515 -20.61 10.40 20.48
CA TYR A 515 -22.08 10.46 20.58
C TYR A 515 -22.66 9.77 21.82
N GLN A 516 -21.98 8.75 22.37
CA GLN A 516 -22.43 8.05 23.57
C GLN A 516 -22.58 9.00 24.76
N TYR A 517 -21.68 9.99 24.89
CA TYR A 517 -21.64 10.98 25.98
C TYR A 517 -22.63 12.15 25.81
N ARG A 518 -23.63 11.95 24.93
CA ARG A 518 -24.77 12.84 24.66
C ARG A 518 -26.12 12.13 24.74
N LEU A 519 -26.17 10.86 25.18
CA LEU A 519 -27.41 10.10 25.40
C LEU A 519 -28.22 10.59 26.61
N SER A 520 -27.53 11.04 27.66
CA SER A 520 -28.07 11.46 28.94
C SER A 520 -27.24 12.61 29.53
N GLY A 521 -27.75 13.22 30.60
CA GLY A 521 -27.04 14.26 31.35
C GLY A 521 -26.98 15.62 30.65
N PRO A 522 -26.15 16.55 31.20
CA PRO A 522 -26.03 17.91 30.68
C PRO A 522 -25.53 17.96 29.24
N GLY A 523 -26.27 18.67 28.38
CA GLY A 523 -25.98 18.77 26.94
C GLY A 523 -26.44 17.59 26.09
N LYS A 524 -27.36 16.75 26.58
CA LYS A 524 -28.00 15.66 25.83
C LYS A 524 -28.43 16.10 24.42
N TRP A 525 -28.13 15.29 23.41
CA TRP A 525 -28.45 15.56 22.00
C TRP A 525 -29.45 14.54 21.46
N ASN A 526 -30.58 15.00 20.92
CA ASN A 526 -31.65 14.12 20.40
C ASN A 526 -31.18 13.23 19.23
N GLY A 527 -30.16 13.66 18.47
CA GLY A 527 -29.57 12.87 17.39
C GLY A 527 -28.64 11.74 17.84
N ALA A 528 -28.18 11.73 19.10
CA ALA A 528 -27.11 10.85 19.58
C ALA A 528 -27.42 9.35 19.35
N ARG A 529 -28.65 8.92 19.65
CA ARG A 529 -29.10 7.54 19.41
C ARG A 529 -28.99 7.15 17.94
N GLN A 530 -29.49 8.00 17.04
CA GLN A 530 -29.47 7.72 15.61
C GLN A 530 -28.04 7.76 15.06
N ALA A 531 -27.20 8.68 15.55
CA ALA A 531 -25.79 8.77 15.19
C ALA A 531 -25.04 7.46 15.53
N ILE A 532 -25.23 6.91 16.74
CA ILE A 532 -24.65 5.61 17.15
C ILE A 532 -25.16 4.48 16.24
N LEU A 533 -26.49 4.33 16.09
CA LEU A 533 -27.06 3.20 15.34
C LEU A 533 -26.76 3.20 13.83
N SER A 534 -26.30 4.32 13.27
CA SER A 534 -25.94 4.46 11.84
C SER A 534 -24.45 4.75 11.59
N GLN A 535 -23.61 4.72 12.63
CA GLN A 535 -22.17 5.04 12.50
C GLN A 535 -21.44 4.12 11.52
N MET A 536 -21.77 2.82 11.50
CA MET A 536 -21.15 1.88 10.57
C MET A 536 -21.53 2.14 9.11
N ASP A 537 -22.76 2.59 8.85
CA ASP A 537 -23.16 3.00 7.49
C ASP A 537 -22.36 4.22 7.02
N ARG A 538 -22.12 5.20 7.90
CA ARG A 538 -21.28 6.38 7.60
C ARG A 538 -19.79 6.05 7.45
N VAL A 539 -19.27 5.05 8.17
CA VAL A 539 -17.91 4.52 7.97
C VAL A 539 -17.79 3.85 6.60
N ILE A 540 -18.81 3.12 6.16
CA ILE A 540 -18.79 2.34 4.92
C ILE A 540 -19.08 3.22 3.69
N LYS A 541 -19.94 4.24 3.81
CA LYS A 541 -20.41 5.08 2.69
C LYS A 541 -19.30 5.72 1.84
N PRO A 542 -18.22 6.31 2.40
CA PRO A 542 -17.08 6.81 1.61
C PRO A 542 -16.35 5.76 0.78
N THR A 543 -16.42 4.47 1.16
CA THR A 543 -15.79 3.39 0.38
C THR A 543 -16.66 2.95 -0.79
N LYS A 544 -17.99 2.88 -0.60
CA LYS A 544 -18.99 2.42 -1.59
C LYS A 544 -19.29 3.45 -2.69
N THR A 545 -18.26 3.97 -3.34
CA THR A 545 -18.36 4.90 -4.47
C THR A 545 -18.89 4.25 -5.76
N ARG A 546 -18.85 2.92 -5.87
CA ARG A 546 -19.45 2.14 -6.97
C ARG A 546 -20.59 1.25 -6.46
N ILE A 547 -21.78 1.37 -7.05
CA ILE A 547 -22.93 0.52 -6.72
C ILE A 547 -22.71 -0.91 -7.25
N LEU A 548 -23.02 -1.92 -6.43
CA LEU A 548 -22.96 -3.33 -6.80
C LEU A 548 -24.37 -3.95 -6.67
N GLN A 549 -24.80 -4.73 -7.67
CA GLN A 549 -26.08 -5.44 -7.62
C GLN A 549 -25.98 -6.75 -6.81
N ASN A 550 -26.92 -6.92 -5.88
CA ASN A 550 -27.40 -8.12 -5.18
C ASN A 550 -26.51 -9.37 -5.06
N GLN A 551 -26.27 -9.84 -3.83
CA GLN A 551 -26.13 -11.27 -3.52
C GLN A 551 -26.81 -11.63 -2.18
N ILE A 552 -27.78 -12.55 -2.24
CA ILE A 552 -28.28 -13.33 -1.10
C ILE A 552 -27.37 -14.56 -0.97
N VAL A 553 -27.04 -14.98 0.25
CA VAL A 553 -26.26 -16.20 0.50
C VAL A 553 -26.94 -17.05 1.57
N HIS A 554 -27.37 -18.25 1.19
CA HIS A 554 -27.70 -19.33 2.13
C HIS A 554 -26.55 -20.36 2.14
N MET A 555 -26.21 -20.85 3.32
CA MET A 555 -25.30 -21.99 3.52
C MET A 555 -26.12 -23.28 3.71
N VAL A 556 -25.64 -24.40 3.16
CA VAL A 556 -25.96 -25.76 3.64
C VAL A 556 -24.68 -26.61 3.57
N LEU A 557 -24.52 -27.52 4.54
CA LEU A 557 -23.41 -28.47 4.72
C LEU A 557 -23.84 -29.88 4.31
N GLU A 558 -22.91 -30.73 3.85
CA GLU A 558 -22.80 -32.21 4.03
C GLU A 558 -21.75 -32.75 3.02
N ARG A 559 -20.68 -33.49 3.39
CA ARG A 559 -20.54 -34.87 3.93
C ARG A 559 -20.90 -36.01 2.95
N ARG A 560 -19.88 -36.65 2.32
CA ARG A 560 -19.52 -38.08 2.54
C ARG A 560 -18.32 -38.57 1.70
N SER A 561 -17.78 -39.68 2.19
CA SER A 561 -16.48 -40.36 2.03
C SER A 561 -16.18 -41.05 0.68
N PRO A 562 -14.97 -41.62 0.46
CA PRO A 562 -14.47 -42.10 -0.84
C PRO A 562 -14.42 -43.64 -1.00
N CYS A 563 -14.20 -44.11 -2.23
CA CYS A 563 -13.85 -45.51 -2.55
C CYS A 563 -12.48 -45.64 -3.21
N ARG A 564 -11.83 -46.77 -2.90
CA ARG A 564 -10.41 -47.11 -3.04
C ARG A 564 -9.98 -47.69 -4.41
N GLU A 565 -8.65 -47.84 -4.53
CA GLU A 565 -7.90 -48.98 -5.15
C GLU A 565 -7.92 -49.16 -6.69
N SER A 566 -6.91 -49.73 -7.38
CA SER A 566 -5.58 -50.29 -7.05
C SER A 566 -4.71 -50.44 -8.36
N VAL A 567 -3.39 -50.19 -8.38
CA VAL A 567 -2.22 -51.13 -8.31
C VAL A 567 -1.54 -51.54 -9.66
N LEU A 568 -0.22 -51.23 -9.77
CA LEU A 568 0.95 -51.86 -10.48
C LEU A 568 0.79 -52.64 -11.82
N THR A 569 1.71 -52.61 -12.81
CA THR A 569 3.15 -53.04 -12.88
C THR A 569 3.85 -52.40 -14.12
N VAL A 570 5.12 -51.93 -14.16
CA VAL A 570 6.49 -52.53 -14.11
C VAL A 570 6.95 -53.28 -15.40
N ASP A 571 8.22 -53.03 -15.80
CA ASP A 571 9.07 -53.58 -16.89
C ASP A 571 9.27 -52.75 -18.19
N SER A 572 10.47 -52.64 -18.81
CA SER A 572 11.84 -53.00 -18.39
C SER A 572 12.97 -52.27 -19.18
N ILE A 573 14.22 -52.48 -18.75
CA ILE A 573 15.53 -51.87 -19.09
C ILE A 573 15.98 -51.91 -20.58
N ALA A 574 16.70 -50.86 -21.05
CA ALA A 574 17.84 -51.00 -22.00
C ALA A 574 18.80 -49.78 -21.99
N ILE A 575 20.11 -50.01 -22.15
CA ILE A 575 21.22 -49.03 -22.13
C ILE A 575 21.89 -48.96 -23.51
N VAL A 576 22.21 -47.76 -24.04
CA VAL A 576 23.38 -47.57 -24.93
C VAL A 576 24.04 -46.20 -24.69
N LEU A 577 25.38 -46.21 -24.63
CA LEU A 577 26.31 -45.07 -24.53
C LEU A 577 27.13 -45.02 -25.82
N ILE A 578 27.17 -43.90 -26.57
CA ILE A 578 28.17 -43.66 -27.63
C ILE A 578 28.70 -42.21 -27.59
N MET A 579 29.98 -42.07 -27.92
CA MET A 579 30.82 -40.88 -27.78
C MET A 579 30.62 -39.78 -28.85
N ILE A 580 31.22 -38.63 -28.55
CA ILE A 580 31.16 -37.33 -29.22
C ILE A 580 31.92 -37.32 -30.57
N LYS A 581 31.32 -36.68 -31.59
CA LYS A 581 32.05 -35.98 -32.66
C LYS A 581 31.93 -34.48 -32.44
N VAL A 582 33.04 -33.75 -32.52
CA VAL A 582 33.04 -32.28 -32.52
C VAL A 582 32.73 -31.80 -33.94
N ALA A 583 31.73 -30.92 -34.08
CA ALA A 583 31.37 -30.27 -35.33
C ALA A 583 31.47 -28.75 -35.16
N MET A 584 31.72 -28.02 -36.25
CA MET A 584 31.76 -26.55 -36.25
C MET A 584 30.36 -25.97 -35.92
N GLY A 585 30.32 -24.90 -35.14
CA GLY A 585 29.09 -24.29 -34.63
C GLY A 585 28.25 -23.62 -35.73
N LYS A 586 26.91 -23.70 -35.59
CA LYS A 586 25.97 -23.01 -36.50
C LYS A 586 25.86 -21.52 -36.16
N LYS A 587 25.69 -20.68 -37.19
CA LYS A 587 25.47 -19.23 -37.06
C LYS A 587 24.02 -18.91 -36.74
N VAL A 588 23.78 -18.17 -35.66
CA VAL A 588 22.43 -17.85 -35.17
C VAL A 588 22.22 -16.34 -35.09
N ALA A 589 21.19 -15.83 -35.78
CA ALA A 589 20.75 -14.44 -35.60
C ALA A 589 19.87 -14.30 -34.35
N VAL A 590 20.10 -13.29 -33.52
CA VAL A 590 19.28 -12.96 -32.35
C VAL A 590 18.68 -11.56 -32.52
N ILE A 591 17.35 -11.45 -32.48
CA ILE A 591 16.64 -10.22 -32.84
C ILE A 591 16.24 -9.44 -31.56
N GLY A 592 17.06 -8.46 -31.18
CA GLY A 592 16.88 -7.58 -30.01
C GLY A 592 17.64 -8.06 -28.76
N ALA A 593 18.31 -7.14 -28.07
CA ALA A 593 19.11 -7.37 -26.86
C ALA A 593 18.34 -7.08 -25.54
N GLY A 594 17.04 -7.40 -25.54
CA GLY A 594 16.20 -7.38 -24.34
C GLY A 594 16.51 -8.54 -23.37
N ALA A 595 15.71 -8.69 -22.32
CA ALA A 595 15.87 -9.77 -21.34
C ALA A 595 15.87 -11.18 -21.97
N SER A 596 15.06 -11.39 -23.01
CA SER A 596 15.03 -12.65 -23.77
C SER A 596 16.23 -12.80 -24.71
N GLY A 597 16.73 -11.70 -25.29
CA GLY A 597 17.88 -11.69 -26.19
C GLY A 597 19.22 -11.97 -25.50
N LEU A 598 19.44 -11.38 -24.32
CA LEU A 598 20.66 -11.63 -23.54
C LEU A 598 20.79 -13.11 -23.18
N VAL A 599 19.71 -13.74 -22.70
CA VAL A 599 19.75 -15.16 -22.38
C VAL A 599 19.78 -16.05 -23.64
N ALA A 600 19.19 -15.62 -24.76
CA ALA A 600 19.34 -16.29 -26.05
C ALA A 600 20.81 -16.36 -26.51
N ILE A 601 21.56 -15.23 -26.47
CA ILE A 601 23.00 -15.21 -26.76
C ILE A 601 23.74 -16.18 -25.83
N LYS A 602 23.46 -16.12 -24.52
CA LYS A 602 24.10 -16.97 -23.51
C LYS A 602 23.83 -18.46 -23.78
N CYS A 603 22.60 -18.83 -24.11
CA CYS A 603 22.23 -20.21 -24.45
C CYS A 603 22.79 -20.70 -25.79
N CYS A 604 23.07 -19.80 -26.74
CA CYS A 604 23.83 -20.15 -27.95
C CYS A 604 25.27 -20.52 -27.58
N LEU A 605 25.92 -19.71 -26.73
CA LEU A 605 27.30 -19.97 -26.28
C LEU A 605 27.41 -21.25 -25.42
N ASP A 606 26.45 -21.49 -24.50
CA ASP A 606 26.36 -22.74 -23.72
C ASP A 606 26.34 -23.99 -24.62
N GLU A 607 25.70 -23.90 -25.79
CA GLU A 607 25.52 -25.01 -26.74
C GLU A 607 26.50 -24.96 -27.93
N GLN A 608 27.55 -24.13 -27.87
CA GLN A 608 28.61 -24.03 -28.89
C GLN A 608 28.11 -23.58 -30.27
N LEU A 609 27.11 -22.70 -30.29
CA LEU A 609 26.62 -21.98 -31.48
C LEU A 609 27.27 -20.60 -31.58
N GLU A 610 27.22 -19.98 -32.76
CA GLU A 610 27.80 -18.65 -33.04
C GLU A 610 26.70 -17.57 -33.12
N PRO A 611 26.35 -16.90 -32.00
CA PRO A 611 25.31 -15.87 -32.01
C PRO A 611 25.82 -14.53 -32.57
N THR A 612 25.00 -13.91 -33.42
CA THR A 612 25.07 -12.49 -33.77
C THR A 612 23.73 -11.84 -33.41
N CYS A 613 23.73 -10.88 -32.49
CA CYS A 613 22.55 -10.19 -32.02
C CYS A 613 22.46 -8.79 -32.64
N PHE A 614 21.28 -8.43 -33.13
CA PHE A 614 20.99 -7.12 -33.70
C PHE A 614 20.06 -6.34 -32.75
N GLU A 615 20.52 -5.20 -32.25
CA GLU A 615 19.77 -4.33 -31.35
C GLU A 615 19.54 -2.97 -32.00
N ARG A 616 18.27 -2.57 -32.14
CA ARG A 616 17.87 -1.31 -32.80
C ARG A 616 18.34 -0.07 -32.04
N SER A 617 18.47 -0.16 -30.71
CA SER A 617 18.87 0.94 -29.85
C SER A 617 20.37 0.94 -29.53
N ASP A 618 20.81 1.91 -28.74
CA ASP A 618 22.21 2.19 -28.42
C ASP A 618 22.78 1.42 -27.21
N ASP A 619 21.99 0.56 -26.55
CA ASP A 619 22.40 -0.23 -25.38
C ASP A 619 21.41 -1.40 -25.15
N ILE A 620 21.75 -2.33 -24.26
CA ILE A 620 20.96 -3.53 -23.96
C ILE A 620 19.69 -3.25 -23.10
N GLY A 621 18.91 -4.30 -22.82
CA GLY A 621 17.91 -4.33 -21.74
C GLY A 621 16.47 -3.98 -22.15
N GLY A 622 16.26 -3.43 -23.35
CA GLY A 622 14.94 -3.24 -23.96
C GLY A 622 13.96 -2.45 -23.08
N LEU A 623 12.89 -3.11 -22.61
CA LEU A 623 11.87 -2.56 -21.71
C LEU A 623 12.46 -1.95 -20.42
N TRP A 624 13.46 -2.60 -19.83
CA TRP A 624 13.96 -2.25 -18.48
C TRP A 624 14.95 -1.08 -18.49
N ARG A 625 15.36 -0.63 -19.68
CA ARG A 625 16.15 0.59 -19.86
C ARG A 625 15.20 1.79 -19.94
N PHE A 626 15.03 2.49 -18.82
CA PHE A 626 14.31 3.75 -18.81
C PHE A 626 14.99 4.79 -19.72
N LYS A 627 14.18 5.50 -20.50
CA LYS A 627 14.50 6.71 -21.25
C LYS A 627 13.36 7.70 -21.02
N GLU A 628 13.70 8.98 -20.95
CA GLU A 628 12.77 10.10 -20.78
C GLU A 628 11.72 10.11 -21.90
N ASN A 629 12.15 9.98 -23.15
CA ASN A 629 11.26 9.92 -24.30
C ASN A 629 10.96 8.45 -24.70
N PRO A 630 9.73 8.10 -25.11
CA PRO A 630 9.46 6.85 -25.81
C PRO A 630 10.26 6.77 -27.12
N GLU A 631 10.77 5.59 -27.45
CA GLU A 631 11.48 5.31 -28.72
C GLU A 631 10.65 4.31 -29.52
N ASP A 632 10.49 4.54 -30.83
CA ASP A 632 9.62 3.69 -31.65
C ASP A 632 10.17 2.28 -31.83
N GLY A 633 9.24 1.31 -31.79
CA GLY A 633 9.55 -0.11 -31.81
C GLY A 633 10.39 -0.63 -30.63
N ARG A 634 10.64 0.18 -29.60
CA ARG A 634 11.07 -0.29 -28.26
C ARG A 634 9.93 -0.11 -27.26
N ALA A 635 9.82 -0.99 -26.28
CA ALA A 635 8.84 -0.87 -25.21
C ALA A 635 9.22 0.27 -24.24
N SER A 636 8.22 1.01 -23.75
CA SER A 636 8.40 2.18 -22.88
C SER A 636 7.95 1.89 -21.46
N ILE A 637 8.65 2.47 -20.48
CA ILE A 637 8.29 2.45 -19.06
C ILE A 637 8.28 3.86 -18.48
N TYR A 638 7.48 4.05 -17.43
CA TYR A 638 7.50 5.23 -16.56
C TYR A 638 8.62 5.13 -15.53
N LYS A 639 9.03 6.28 -15.00
CA LYS A 639 10.28 6.43 -14.23
C LYS A 639 10.33 5.59 -12.97
N THR A 640 9.19 5.43 -12.31
CA THR A 640 9.03 4.86 -10.96
C THR A 640 8.84 3.34 -10.91
N VAL A 641 8.81 2.65 -12.06
CA VAL A 641 8.50 1.20 -12.14
C VAL A 641 9.34 0.36 -11.18
N ILE A 642 8.66 -0.35 -10.28
CA ILE A 642 9.18 -1.43 -9.44
C ILE A 642 8.63 -2.76 -9.96
N ILE A 643 9.50 -3.75 -10.19
CA ILE A 643 9.08 -5.08 -10.64
C ILE A 643 8.09 -5.75 -9.65
N ASN A 644 7.20 -6.59 -10.15
CA ASN A 644 6.17 -7.31 -9.40
C ASN A 644 6.57 -8.72 -8.94
N THR A 645 7.76 -9.21 -9.35
CA THR A 645 8.35 -10.50 -8.97
C THR A 645 9.64 -10.32 -8.17
N SER A 646 9.89 -11.16 -7.19
CA SER A 646 11.03 -11.05 -6.29
C SER A 646 12.35 -11.54 -6.91
N LYS A 647 13.47 -11.00 -6.41
CA LYS A 647 14.81 -11.20 -6.99
C LYS A 647 15.23 -12.67 -7.15
N GLU A 648 14.89 -13.53 -6.20
CA GLU A 648 15.25 -14.96 -6.25
C GLU A 648 14.32 -15.77 -7.18
N MET A 649 13.14 -15.24 -7.52
CA MET A 649 12.20 -15.84 -8.49
C MET A 649 12.43 -15.36 -9.92
N MET A 650 13.05 -14.18 -10.11
CA MET A 650 13.21 -13.54 -11.43
C MET A 650 14.62 -13.59 -12.04
N CYS A 651 15.64 -14.04 -11.30
CA CYS A 651 17.00 -14.19 -11.81
C CYS A 651 17.09 -15.28 -12.89
N TYR A 652 18.13 -15.24 -13.73
CA TYR A 652 18.53 -16.40 -14.53
C TYR A 652 19.05 -17.52 -13.61
N SER A 653 18.82 -18.77 -14.02
CA SER A 653 18.97 -19.97 -13.18
C SER A 653 20.40 -20.30 -12.75
N ASP A 654 21.41 -19.69 -13.37
CA ASP A 654 22.82 -19.81 -13.04
C ASP A 654 23.49 -18.48 -12.62
N PHE A 655 22.71 -17.40 -12.47
CA PHE A 655 23.23 -16.09 -12.11
C PHE A 655 22.29 -15.36 -11.11
N PRO A 656 22.40 -15.65 -9.80
CA PRO A 656 21.65 -14.96 -8.75
C PRO A 656 21.81 -13.45 -8.80
N ILE A 657 20.74 -12.73 -8.48
CA ILE A 657 20.78 -11.28 -8.28
C ILE A 657 21.60 -10.96 -7.01
N PRO A 658 22.42 -9.89 -6.98
CA PRO A 658 23.26 -9.56 -5.83
C PRO A 658 22.49 -9.53 -4.49
N GLU A 659 23.16 -10.00 -3.44
CA GLU A 659 22.56 -10.18 -2.12
C GLU A 659 22.11 -8.86 -1.47
N ASP A 660 22.74 -7.73 -1.80
CA ASP A 660 22.40 -6.37 -1.34
C ASP A 660 21.22 -5.74 -2.10
N TYR A 661 20.76 -6.35 -3.20
CA TYR A 661 19.63 -5.80 -3.98
C TYR A 661 18.31 -6.10 -3.26
N PRO A 662 17.35 -5.14 -3.26
CA PRO A 662 16.03 -5.34 -2.67
C PRO A 662 15.27 -6.47 -3.37
N ASN A 663 14.33 -7.11 -2.67
CA ASN A 663 13.54 -8.19 -3.25
C ASN A 663 12.73 -7.71 -4.46
N TYR A 664 12.13 -6.53 -4.38
CA TYR A 664 11.45 -5.89 -5.49
C TYR A 664 12.25 -4.69 -5.97
N MET A 665 12.84 -4.81 -7.16
CA MET A 665 13.78 -3.84 -7.71
C MET A 665 13.12 -2.78 -8.56
N HIS A 666 13.65 -1.56 -8.46
CA HIS A 666 13.43 -0.50 -9.43
C HIS A 666 14.06 -0.85 -10.79
N ASN A 667 13.47 -0.34 -11.88
CA ASN A 667 13.92 -0.61 -13.26
C ASN A 667 15.44 -0.43 -13.46
N SER A 668 16.06 0.61 -12.89
CA SER A 668 17.50 0.85 -12.90
C SER A 668 18.35 -0.26 -12.27
N LYS A 669 17.85 -0.97 -11.24
CA LYS A 669 18.54 -2.13 -10.66
C LYS A 669 18.38 -3.38 -11.52
N ILE A 670 17.23 -3.56 -12.20
CA ILE A 670 17.05 -4.62 -13.22
C ILE A 670 18.02 -4.41 -14.38
N PHE A 671 18.09 -3.18 -14.91
CA PHE A 671 19.02 -2.84 -15.98
C PHE A 671 20.48 -3.05 -15.59
N LYS A 672 20.86 -2.70 -14.35
CA LYS A 672 22.21 -2.98 -13.81
C LYS A 672 22.49 -4.47 -13.67
N TYR A 673 21.50 -5.28 -13.26
CA TYR A 673 21.62 -6.74 -13.26
C TYR A 673 21.85 -7.31 -14.67
N PHE A 674 21.17 -6.78 -15.69
CA PHE A 674 21.43 -7.17 -17.09
C PHE A 674 22.82 -6.78 -17.59
N LYS A 675 23.37 -5.63 -17.17
CA LYS A 675 24.77 -5.29 -17.45
C LYS A 675 25.73 -6.28 -16.78
N LEU A 676 25.53 -6.58 -15.49
CA LEU A 676 26.32 -7.59 -14.77
C LEU A 676 26.25 -8.98 -15.43
N TYR A 677 25.08 -9.39 -15.93
CA TYR A 677 24.92 -10.66 -16.66
C TYR A 677 25.67 -10.64 -18.00
N ALA A 678 25.53 -9.56 -18.78
CA ALA A 678 26.21 -9.39 -20.06
C ALA A 678 27.74 -9.29 -19.91
N GLU A 679 28.23 -8.63 -18.86
CA GLU A 679 29.64 -8.57 -18.50
C GLU A 679 30.17 -9.95 -18.07
N HIS A 680 29.47 -10.64 -17.16
CA HIS A 680 29.89 -11.93 -16.61
C HIS A 680 30.03 -13.02 -17.68
N PHE A 681 29.08 -13.10 -18.61
CA PHE A 681 29.10 -14.06 -19.71
C PHE A 681 29.68 -13.49 -21.03
N GLN A 682 30.28 -12.29 -20.99
CA GLN A 682 30.90 -11.60 -22.14
C GLN A 682 29.99 -11.45 -23.38
N LEU A 683 28.69 -11.26 -23.16
CA LEU A 683 27.67 -11.28 -24.23
C LEU A 683 27.78 -10.08 -25.18
N THR A 684 28.26 -8.93 -24.70
CA THR A 684 28.26 -7.66 -25.44
C THR A 684 29.02 -7.72 -26.77
N LYS A 685 30.05 -8.56 -26.88
CA LYS A 685 30.83 -8.74 -28.14
C LYS A 685 30.02 -9.36 -29.28
N HIS A 686 28.88 -9.98 -28.97
CA HIS A 686 27.95 -10.56 -29.93
C HIS A 686 26.83 -9.60 -30.34
N ILE A 687 26.81 -8.34 -29.84
CA ILE A 687 25.69 -7.41 -30.02
C ILE A 687 26.10 -6.26 -30.95
N GLN A 688 25.38 -6.13 -32.06
CA GLN A 688 25.45 -4.99 -32.97
C GLN A 688 24.36 -3.98 -32.61
N PHE A 689 24.75 -2.90 -31.92
CA PHE A 689 23.86 -1.79 -31.56
C PHE A 689 23.52 -0.90 -32.77
N LYS A 690 22.44 -0.13 -32.67
CA LYS A 690 21.88 0.73 -33.73
C LYS A 690 21.65 -0.01 -35.05
N THR A 691 21.37 -1.31 -34.97
CA THR A 691 21.24 -2.19 -36.13
C THR A 691 19.83 -2.78 -36.12
N THR A 692 18.96 -2.27 -36.98
CA THR A 692 17.54 -2.66 -37.05
C THR A 692 17.37 -3.80 -38.04
N VAL A 693 16.64 -4.85 -37.68
CA VAL A 693 16.32 -5.94 -38.61
C VAL A 693 15.09 -5.55 -39.43
N CYS A 694 15.26 -5.46 -40.75
CA CYS A 694 14.22 -5.00 -41.68
C CYS A 694 13.44 -6.16 -42.30
N SER A 695 14.08 -7.26 -42.67
CA SER A 695 13.38 -8.48 -43.11
C SER A 695 14.14 -9.76 -42.82
N ILE A 696 13.40 -10.84 -42.60
CA ILE A 696 13.86 -12.21 -42.37
C ILE A 696 13.09 -13.11 -43.34
N LYS A 697 13.79 -13.72 -44.29
CA LYS A 697 13.22 -14.57 -45.36
C LYS A 697 13.90 -15.93 -45.38
N LYS A 698 13.18 -16.97 -45.80
CA LYS A 698 13.78 -18.27 -46.13
C LYS A 698 14.74 -18.11 -47.31
N CYS A 699 15.93 -18.73 -47.24
CA CYS A 699 16.77 -18.90 -48.43
C CYS A 699 16.07 -19.77 -49.48
N ALA A 700 16.44 -19.62 -50.76
CA ALA A 700 15.82 -20.36 -51.87
C ALA A 700 15.91 -21.89 -51.73
N ASP A 701 16.89 -22.41 -50.99
CA ASP A 701 17.11 -23.82 -50.71
C ASP A 701 16.73 -24.25 -49.28
N PHE A 702 15.92 -23.46 -48.57
CA PHE A 702 15.54 -23.67 -47.16
C PHE A 702 15.10 -25.10 -46.81
N ALA A 703 14.37 -25.79 -47.70
CA ALA A 703 13.95 -27.17 -47.46
C ALA A 703 15.13 -28.15 -47.28
N LYS A 704 16.32 -27.81 -47.81
CA LYS A 704 17.58 -28.53 -47.61
C LYS A 704 18.40 -27.93 -46.48
N THR A 705 18.66 -26.62 -46.52
CA THR A 705 19.63 -25.93 -45.63
C THR A 705 19.04 -25.49 -44.29
N GLY A 706 17.78 -25.08 -44.27
CA GLY A 706 17.14 -24.41 -43.13
C GLY A 706 17.62 -22.96 -42.91
N GLN A 707 18.33 -22.36 -43.87
CA GLN A 707 18.99 -21.07 -43.72
C GLN A 707 18.08 -19.86 -43.99
N TRP A 708 18.39 -18.75 -43.31
CA TRP A 708 17.62 -17.51 -43.32
C TRP A 708 18.45 -16.35 -43.86
N GLU A 709 17.85 -15.60 -44.79
CA GLU A 709 18.34 -14.29 -45.23
C GLU A 709 17.85 -13.23 -44.23
N VAL A 710 18.77 -12.58 -43.53
CA VAL A 710 18.48 -11.51 -42.58
C VAL A 710 19.01 -10.19 -43.15
N VAL A 711 18.10 -9.29 -43.49
CA VAL A 711 18.39 -7.92 -43.93
C VAL A 711 18.36 -7.01 -42.71
N THR A 712 19.46 -6.31 -42.47
CA THR A 712 19.62 -5.34 -41.39
C THR A 712 19.92 -3.96 -41.93
N GLU A 713 19.58 -2.92 -41.18
CA GLU A 713 19.84 -1.53 -41.50
C GLU A 713 20.60 -0.85 -40.36
N LYS A 714 21.69 -0.16 -40.73
CA LYS A 714 22.53 0.61 -39.82
C LYS A 714 23.03 1.87 -40.52
N ASP A 715 22.87 3.02 -39.87
CA ASP A 715 23.29 4.33 -40.39
C ASP A 715 22.82 4.60 -41.84
N GLY A 716 21.60 4.15 -42.16
CA GLY A 716 20.97 4.29 -43.49
C GLY A 716 21.46 3.32 -44.57
N LYS A 717 22.34 2.37 -44.24
CA LYS A 717 22.82 1.32 -45.15
C LYS A 717 22.20 -0.02 -44.78
N GLN A 718 21.78 -0.77 -45.79
CA GLN A 718 21.27 -2.14 -45.61
C GLN A 718 22.36 -3.18 -45.93
N GLU A 719 22.42 -4.20 -45.09
CA GLU A 719 23.32 -5.36 -45.23
C GLU A 719 22.49 -6.64 -45.13
N THR A 720 22.80 -7.61 -45.99
CA THR A 720 22.12 -8.91 -46.05
C THR A 720 23.07 -10.02 -45.66
N THR A 721 22.73 -10.77 -44.61
CA THR A 721 23.58 -11.83 -44.06
C THR A 721 22.78 -13.13 -43.91
N ILE A 722 23.40 -14.25 -44.27
CA ILE A 722 22.79 -15.60 -44.17
C ILE A 722 23.12 -16.21 -42.80
N PHE A 723 22.11 -16.77 -42.15
CA PHE A 723 22.22 -17.46 -40.86
C PHE A 723 21.60 -18.87 -40.91
N ASP A 724 22.14 -19.80 -40.14
CA ASP A 724 21.63 -21.17 -40.03
C ASP A 724 20.36 -21.27 -39.19
N ALA A 725 20.15 -20.30 -38.27
CA ALA A 725 18.94 -20.22 -37.46
C ALA A 725 18.67 -18.79 -36.92
N VAL A 726 17.45 -18.55 -36.44
CA VAL A 726 16.96 -17.24 -35.97
C VAL A 726 16.22 -17.36 -34.62
N LEU A 727 16.62 -16.54 -33.65
CA LEU A 727 15.94 -16.35 -32.36
C LEU A 727 15.29 -14.96 -32.31
N VAL A 728 13.96 -14.89 -32.35
CA VAL A 728 13.21 -13.63 -32.28
C VAL A 728 12.98 -13.24 -30.83
N CYS A 729 13.54 -12.11 -30.39
CA CYS A 729 13.51 -11.64 -28.99
C CYS A 729 12.99 -10.20 -28.84
N SER A 730 12.22 -9.70 -29.82
CA SER A 730 11.75 -8.31 -29.92
C SER A 730 10.74 -7.89 -28.83
N GLY A 731 10.17 -8.83 -28.08
CA GLY A 731 9.15 -8.58 -27.06
C GLY A 731 7.78 -8.22 -27.64
N HIS A 732 6.84 -7.84 -26.76
CA HIS A 732 5.41 -7.70 -27.11
C HIS A 732 4.68 -6.51 -26.44
N HIS A 733 5.39 -5.63 -25.74
CA HIS A 733 4.84 -4.40 -25.12
C HIS A 733 5.27 -3.12 -25.86
N THR A 734 5.37 -3.19 -27.19
CA THR A 734 5.79 -2.07 -28.04
C THR A 734 4.60 -1.23 -28.49
N ASN A 735 3.63 -1.84 -29.17
CA ASN A 735 2.61 -1.12 -29.93
C ASN A 735 1.41 -0.82 -29.02
N ALA A 736 1.17 0.45 -28.71
CA ALA A 736 0.09 0.89 -27.85
C ALA A 736 -1.29 0.48 -28.42
N HIS A 737 -2.17 -0.06 -27.59
CA HIS A 737 -3.55 -0.33 -27.96
C HIS A 737 -4.46 0.80 -27.46
N LEU A 738 -4.88 1.68 -28.37
CA LEU A 738 -5.68 2.87 -28.06
C LEU A 738 -7.06 2.81 -28.76
N PRO A 739 -8.06 2.13 -28.16
CA PRO A 739 -9.36 1.92 -28.80
C PRO A 739 -10.27 3.16 -28.65
N LEU A 740 -9.94 4.24 -29.36
CA LEU A 740 -10.67 5.52 -29.27
C LEU A 740 -12.16 5.39 -29.65
N ASP A 741 -12.49 4.53 -30.62
CA ASP A 741 -13.88 4.24 -31.03
C ASP A 741 -14.77 3.70 -29.90
N SER A 742 -14.16 3.17 -28.83
CA SER A 742 -14.88 2.73 -27.61
C SER A 742 -15.24 3.87 -26.65
N PHE A 743 -14.88 5.12 -26.96
CA PHE A 743 -15.04 6.28 -26.07
C PHE A 743 -15.62 7.49 -26.83
N PRO A 744 -16.92 7.47 -27.17
CA PRO A 744 -17.57 8.54 -27.94
C PRO A 744 -17.35 9.93 -27.31
N GLY A 745 -17.03 10.93 -28.11
CA GLY A 745 -16.79 12.30 -27.64
C GLY A 745 -15.35 12.59 -27.23
N ILE A 746 -14.44 11.60 -27.24
CA ILE A 746 -13.01 11.83 -26.96
C ILE A 746 -12.38 12.79 -27.99
N GLU A 747 -12.91 12.82 -29.22
CA GLU A 747 -12.52 13.74 -30.28
C GLU A 747 -12.91 15.20 -30.02
N LYS A 748 -13.79 15.46 -29.04
CA LYS A 748 -14.23 16.80 -28.63
C LYS A 748 -13.56 17.27 -27.34
N PHE A 749 -12.89 16.36 -26.64
CA PHE A 749 -12.28 16.61 -25.34
C PHE A 749 -11.11 17.60 -25.48
N LYS A 750 -11.18 18.72 -24.76
CA LYS A 750 -10.20 19.82 -24.82
C LYS A 750 -8.98 19.58 -23.92
N GLY A 751 -9.08 18.66 -22.96
CA GLY A 751 -7.96 18.24 -22.13
C GLY A 751 -6.98 17.33 -22.88
N GLN A 752 -5.82 17.07 -22.26
CA GLN A 752 -4.80 16.20 -22.86
C GLN A 752 -5.21 14.71 -22.74
N TYR A 753 -4.98 13.90 -23.77
CA TYR A 753 -5.05 12.44 -23.62
C TYR A 753 -3.83 11.73 -24.19
N LEU A 754 -3.43 10.63 -23.57
CA LEU A 754 -2.25 9.86 -23.92
C LEU A 754 -2.40 8.37 -23.57
N HIS A 755 -1.56 7.51 -24.15
CA HIS A 755 -1.46 6.13 -23.72
C HIS A 755 -0.45 5.98 -22.56
N SER A 756 -0.61 4.93 -21.76
CA SER A 756 0.32 4.54 -20.69
C SER A 756 1.78 4.30 -21.13
N ARG A 757 2.02 4.16 -22.45
CA ARG A 757 3.35 4.11 -23.11
C ARG A 757 4.10 5.44 -22.98
N ASP A 758 3.36 6.53 -23.01
CA ASP A 758 3.88 7.89 -23.16
C ASP A 758 3.95 8.62 -21.82
N TYR A 759 3.30 8.08 -20.78
CA TYR A 759 3.43 8.53 -19.40
C TYR A 759 4.84 8.25 -18.85
N LYS A 760 5.40 9.23 -18.11
CA LYS A 760 6.79 9.18 -17.61
C LYS A 760 6.94 9.55 -16.14
N GLU A 761 6.34 10.66 -15.72
CA GLU A 761 6.43 11.18 -14.36
C GLU A 761 5.20 12.05 -14.01
N ALA A 762 4.89 12.13 -12.72
CA ALA A 762 3.66 12.76 -12.22
C ALA A 762 3.63 14.30 -12.26
N GLU A 763 4.78 14.99 -12.30
CA GLU A 763 4.86 16.45 -12.11
C GLU A 763 4.02 17.23 -13.15
N ALA A 764 3.91 16.73 -14.40
CA ALA A 764 3.09 17.32 -15.47
C ALA A 764 1.56 17.27 -15.21
N PHE A 765 1.14 16.60 -14.13
CA PHE A 765 -0.25 16.43 -13.71
C PHE A 765 -0.53 17.05 -12.33
N LYS A 766 0.41 17.82 -11.78
CA LYS A 766 0.26 18.52 -10.50
C LYS A 766 -0.95 19.45 -10.51
N GLY A 767 -1.84 19.30 -9.53
CA GLY A 767 -3.08 20.08 -9.41
C GLY A 767 -4.14 19.81 -10.48
N LYS A 768 -3.97 18.80 -11.35
CA LYS A 768 -4.94 18.43 -12.39
C LYS A 768 -5.94 17.39 -11.89
N ARG A 769 -7.11 17.32 -12.53
CA ARG A 769 -8.11 16.24 -12.42
C ARG A 769 -7.89 15.24 -13.55
N VAL A 770 -7.55 13.99 -13.21
CA VAL A 770 -7.07 12.98 -14.18
C VAL A 770 -7.93 11.72 -14.18
N ILE A 771 -8.36 11.27 -15.35
CA ILE A 771 -8.99 9.95 -15.54
C ILE A 771 -7.96 8.96 -16.06
N ILE A 772 -7.90 7.78 -15.46
CA ILE A 772 -7.11 6.64 -15.96
C ILE A 772 -8.07 5.54 -16.39
N VAL A 773 -7.96 5.15 -17.66
CA VAL A 773 -8.84 4.16 -18.30
C VAL A 773 -8.15 2.80 -18.31
N GLY A 774 -8.62 1.89 -17.47
CA GLY A 774 -8.16 0.49 -17.42
C GLY A 774 -7.33 0.16 -16.18
N ILE A 775 -7.71 -0.91 -15.48
CA ILE A 775 -7.05 -1.39 -14.25
C ILE A 775 -5.96 -2.45 -14.54
N GLY A 776 -5.07 -2.16 -15.49
CA GLY A 776 -3.80 -2.89 -15.62
C GLY A 776 -2.82 -2.55 -14.49
N ASN A 777 -1.71 -3.28 -14.39
CA ASN A 777 -0.63 -2.95 -13.45
C ASN A 777 -0.18 -1.50 -13.64
N SER A 778 0.09 -1.10 -14.89
CA SER A 778 0.41 0.29 -15.26
C SER A 778 -0.71 1.27 -14.87
N GLY A 779 -1.98 0.92 -15.09
CA GLY A 779 -3.10 1.82 -14.79
C GLY A 779 -3.20 2.17 -13.31
N GLY A 780 -3.11 1.19 -12.42
CA GLY A 780 -3.16 1.48 -10.98
C GLY A 780 -1.84 1.95 -10.38
N ASP A 781 -0.68 1.59 -10.95
CA ASP A 781 0.60 2.22 -10.59
C ASP A 781 0.59 3.72 -10.90
N ILE A 782 0.15 4.10 -12.11
CA ILE A 782 0.03 5.51 -12.52
C ILE A 782 -1.03 6.21 -11.66
N ALA A 783 -2.17 5.56 -11.33
CA ALA A 783 -3.17 6.14 -10.42
C ALA A 783 -2.59 6.45 -9.03
N VAL A 784 -1.80 5.51 -8.50
CA VAL A 784 -1.11 5.63 -7.22
C VAL A 784 0.00 6.69 -7.26
N GLU A 785 0.70 6.85 -8.37
CA GLU A 785 1.71 7.91 -8.52
C GLU A 785 1.05 9.29 -8.60
N LEU A 786 0.07 9.45 -9.50
CA LEU A 786 -0.63 10.72 -9.71
C LEU A 786 -1.40 11.19 -8.47
N SER A 787 -2.02 10.28 -7.71
CA SER A 787 -2.76 10.61 -6.48
C SER A 787 -1.94 11.23 -5.34
N ARG A 788 -0.63 11.39 -5.53
CA ARG A 788 0.27 12.16 -4.64
C ARG A 788 0.41 13.64 -5.04
N THR A 789 -0.03 14.03 -6.23
CA THR A 789 0.28 15.35 -6.85
C THR A 789 -0.88 15.99 -7.63
N ALA A 790 -1.74 15.19 -8.25
CA ALA A 790 -2.99 15.60 -8.87
C ALA A 790 -4.01 16.07 -7.81
N ASP A 791 -4.96 16.91 -8.20
CA ASP A 791 -6.08 17.33 -7.34
C ASP A 791 -7.05 16.16 -7.10
N GLN A 792 -7.35 15.40 -8.16
CA GLN A 792 -8.15 14.17 -8.07
C GLN A 792 -7.76 13.19 -9.18
N VAL A 793 -7.81 11.88 -8.87
CA VAL A 793 -7.56 10.79 -9.82
C VAL A 793 -8.76 9.84 -9.85
N PHE A 794 -9.31 9.61 -11.03
CA PHE A 794 -10.40 8.66 -11.26
C PHE A 794 -9.87 7.43 -12.00
N LEU A 795 -9.95 6.24 -11.40
CA LEU A 795 -9.54 4.98 -12.04
C LEU A 795 -10.78 4.24 -12.58
N SER A 796 -10.99 4.34 -13.89
CA SER A 796 -12.12 3.75 -14.61
C SER A 796 -11.88 2.28 -14.95
N THR A 797 -12.85 1.42 -14.65
CA THR A 797 -12.79 -0.02 -15.00
C THR A 797 -14.15 -0.62 -15.37
N ARG A 798 -14.20 -1.33 -16.50
CA ARG A 798 -15.37 -2.10 -16.97
C ARG A 798 -15.71 -3.31 -16.08
N ARG A 799 -14.67 -4.01 -15.61
CA ARG A 799 -14.81 -5.37 -15.05
C ARG A 799 -14.32 -5.52 -13.62
N GLY A 800 -13.64 -4.52 -13.04
CA GLY A 800 -12.91 -4.66 -11.76
C GLY A 800 -11.61 -5.43 -11.90
N SER A 801 -10.92 -5.69 -10.78
CA SER A 801 -9.76 -6.60 -10.69
C SER A 801 -9.53 -7.03 -9.24
N TRP A 802 -9.01 -8.24 -9.05
CA TRP A 802 -8.42 -8.63 -7.77
C TRP A 802 -7.04 -7.98 -7.64
N ILE A 803 -6.78 -7.36 -6.48
CA ILE A 803 -5.53 -6.65 -6.21
C ILE A 803 -4.69 -7.49 -5.24
N LEU A 804 -3.42 -7.71 -5.59
CA LEU A 804 -2.43 -8.39 -4.76
C LEU A 804 -1.32 -7.43 -4.34
N ASN A 805 -0.87 -7.58 -3.10
CA ASN A 805 0.31 -6.90 -2.58
C ASN A 805 1.57 -7.73 -2.85
N ARG A 806 2.68 -7.07 -3.17
CA ARG A 806 4.03 -7.65 -3.18
C ARG A 806 4.42 -8.15 -1.78
N VAL A 807 3.98 -7.43 -0.75
CA VAL A 807 4.22 -7.77 0.67
C VAL A 807 3.12 -8.68 1.23
N SER A 808 3.47 -9.94 1.45
CA SER A 808 2.61 -11.02 1.94
C SER A 808 2.76 -11.23 3.46
N ASP A 809 2.26 -12.36 3.97
CA ASP A 809 2.30 -12.75 5.38
C ASP A 809 3.72 -12.62 5.98
N TYR A 810 3.81 -12.10 7.21
CA TYR A 810 5.04 -11.76 7.93
C TYR A 810 5.97 -10.74 7.24
N GLY A 811 5.56 -10.13 6.13
CA GLY A 811 6.35 -9.18 5.37
C GLY A 811 7.29 -9.83 4.34
N TYR A 812 7.09 -11.10 3.99
CA TYR A 812 7.83 -11.79 2.93
C TYR A 812 7.30 -11.44 1.52
N PRO A 813 8.11 -11.60 0.47
CA PRO A 813 7.64 -11.56 -0.92
C PRO A 813 6.54 -12.60 -1.19
N LEU A 814 5.47 -12.17 -1.87
CA LEU A 814 4.31 -13.02 -2.15
C LEU A 814 4.64 -14.28 -2.96
N ASP A 815 5.48 -14.14 -3.98
CA ASP A 815 5.85 -15.24 -4.88
C ASP A 815 6.73 -16.29 -4.20
N LEU A 816 7.63 -15.89 -3.29
CA LEU A 816 8.41 -16.84 -2.48
C LEU A 816 7.56 -17.71 -1.53
N LEU A 817 6.37 -17.24 -1.14
CA LEU A 817 5.43 -18.02 -0.34
C LEU A 817 4.39 -18.76 -1.18
N GLY A 818 4.00 -18.21 -2.35
CA GLY A 818 2.90 -18.72 -3.16
C GLY A 818 3.30 -19.70 -4.26
N LEU A 819 4.50 -19.57 -4.84
CA LEU A 819 4.97 -20.39 -5.96
C LEU A 819 5.90 -21.51 -5.45
N THR A 820 5.33 -22.48 -4.73
CA THR A 820 6.04 -23.68 -4.24
C THR A 820 5.51 -24.95 -4.93
N ARG A 821 6.37 -25.97 -5.09
CA ARG A 821 5.96 -27.23 -5.76
C ARG A 821 4.84 -27.93 -5.00
N PHE A 822 4.91 -27.94 -3.67
CA PHE A 822 3.86 -28.46 -2.80
C PHE A 822 2.50 -27.79 -3.04
N LEU A 823 2.44 -26.44 -3.09
CA LEU A 823 1.18 -25.74 -3.35
C LEU A 823 0.67 -25.95 -4.77
N ASN A 824 1.55 -26.11 -5.76
CA ASN A 824 1.16 -26.43 -7.14
C ASN A 824 0.60 -27.86 -7.26
N SER A 825 1.17 -28.85 -6.56
CA SER A 825 0.58 -30.19 -6.47
C SER A 825 -0.80 -30.16 -5.82
N ILE A 826 -0.99 -29.35 -4.78
CA ILE A 826 -2.29 -29.18 -4.10
C ILE A 826 -3.32 -28.48 -5.01
N LYS A 827 -2.92 -27.48 -5.80
CA LYS A 827 -3.77 -26.79 -6.80
C LYS A 827 -4.47 -27.78 -7.73
N ASN A 828 -3.77 -28.86 -8.12
CA ASN A 828 -4.28 -29.88 -9.04
C ASN A 828 -5.20 -30.93 -8.37
N VAL A 829 -5.23 -30.98 -7.02
CA VAL A 829 -6.10 -31.89 -6.23
C VAL A 829 -7.33 -31.17 -5.67
N ILE A 830 -7.21 -29.88 -5.33
CA ILE A 830 -8.32 -29.10 -4.75
C ILE A 830 -9.29 -28.63 -5.85
N PRO A 831 -10.61 -28.85 -5.70
CA PRO A 831 -11.61 -28.32 -6.63
C PRO A 831 -11.48 -26.81 -6.83
N VAL A 832 -11.47 -26.35 -8.08
CA VAL A 832 -11.14 -24.96 -8.43
C VAL A 832 -12.14 -23.95 -7.82
N SER A 833 -13.38 -24.36 -7.55
CA SER A 833 -14.36 -23.56 -6.82
C SER A 833 -13.94 -23.28 -5.36
N LEU A 834 -13.37 -24.27 -4.67
CA LEU A 834 -12.82 -24.16 -3.33
C LEU A 834 -11.51 -23.37 -3.33
N LEU A 835 -10.61 -23.62 -4.30
CA LEU A 835 -9.39 -22.84 -4.47
C LEU A 835 -9.70 -21.34 -4.62
N ASN A 836 -10.66 -21.00 -5.50
CA ASN A 836 -11.13 -19.62 -5.65
C ASN A 836 -11.75 -19.07 -4.36
N LYS A 837 -12.56 -19.83 -3.61
CA LYS A 837 -13.10 -19.38 -2.31
C LYS A 837 -12.00 -19.08 -1.29
N ILE A 838 -10.97 -19.93 -1.19
CA ILE A 838 -9.83 -19.75 -0.29
C ILE A 838 -9.02 -18.50 -0.70
N GLY A 839 -8.72 -18.36 -2.00
CA GLY A 839 -8.02 -17.20 -2.54
C GLY A 839 -8.78 -15.90 -2.29
N GLU A 840 -10.06 -15.86 -2.66
CA GLU A 840 -10.94 -14.71 -2.46
C GLU A 840 -11.07 -14.34 -0.98
N ALA A 841 -11.20 -15.32 -0.08
CA ALA A 841 -11.18 -15.07 1.35
C ALA A 841 -9.83 -14.48 1.81
N LYS A 842 -8.70 -14.99 1.30
CA LYS A 842 -7.36 -14.48 1.66
C LYS A 842 -7.15 -13.03 1.19
N VAL A 843 -7.56 -12.67 -0.03
CA VAL A 843 -7.41 -11.29 -0.51
C VAL A 843 -8.41 -10.32 0.13
N ASN A 844 -9.68 -10.73 0.33
CA ASN A 844 -10.68 -9.90 0.98
C ASN A 844 -10.43 -9.71 2.49
N LYS A 845 -9.69 -10.62 3.14
CA LYS A 845 -9.25 -10.44 4.54
C LYS A 845 -8.43 -9.16 4.72
N ARG A 846 -7.63 -8.76 3.71
CA ARG A 846 -6.81 -7.55 3.76
C ARG A 846 -7.64 -6.27 3.52
N PHE A 847 -8.50 -6.28 2.51
CA PHE A 847 -9.53 -5.27 2.26
C PHE A 847 -10.64 -5.88 1.39
N ASP A 848 -11.90 -5.61 1.73
CA ASP A 848 -13.01 -6.14 0.96
C ASP A 848 -13.12 -5.46 -0.41
N HIS A 849 -12.92 -6.22 -1.48
CA HIS A 849 -12.90 -5.67 -2.84
C HIS A 849 -14.27 -5.15 -3.27
N ALA A 850 -15.38 -5.62 -2.69
CA ALA A 850 -16.72 -5.13 -3.01
C ALA A 850 -16.90 -3.72 -2.43
N ASN A 851 -16.53 -3.52 -1.16
CA ASN A 851 -16.59 -2.22 -0.51
C ASN A 851 -15.71 -1.17 -1.21
N TYR A 852 -14.59 -1.58 -1.82
CA TYR A 852 -13.65 -0.67 -2.52
C TYR A 852 -14.01 -0.47 -4.01
N GLY A 853 -15.14 -1.00 -4.50
CA GLY A 853 -15.54 -0.89 -5.91
C GLY A 853 -14.70 -1.73 -6.89
N LEU A 854 -13.77 -2.55 -6.38
CA LEU A 854 -12.80 -3.32 -7.16
C LEU A 854 -13.31 -4.72 -7.55
N LYS A 855 -14.24 -5.31 -6.78
CA LYS A 855 -14.69 -6.71 -6.94
C LYS A 855 -15.06 -6.98 -8.39
N PRO A 856 -14.36 -7.90 -9.06
CA PRO A 856 -14.62 -8.20 -10.45
C PRO A 856 -15.79 -9.16 -10.61
N LYS A 857 -16.29 -9.26 -11.85
CA LYS A 857 -17.31 -10.25 -12.23
C LYS A 857 -16.75 -11.68 -12.30
N HIS A 858 -15.43 -11.84 -12.41
CA HIS A 858 -14.74 -13.13 -12.49
C HIS A 858 -14.22 -13.61 -11.12
N ARG A 859 -13.97 -14.92 -10.99
CA ARG A 859 -13.36 -15.51 -9.77
C ARG A 859 -11.88 -15.08 -9.62
N MET A 860 -11.20 -15.42 -8.51
CA MET A 860 -9.80 -15.00 -8.29
C MET A 860 -8.81 -15.48 -9.35
N PHE A 861 -8.81 -16.78 -9.67
CA PHE A 861 -7.84 -17.39 -10.59
C PHE A 861 -8.30 -17.35 -12.06
N SER A 862 -9.33 -16.56 -12.36
CA SER A 862 -9.95 -16.37 -13.68
C SER A 862 -9.33 -15.25 -14.53
N GLN A 863 -8.37 -14.51 -13.98
CA GLN A 863 -7.66 -13.46 -14.71
C GLN A 863 -6.36 -13.16 -13.97
N HIS A 864 -5.32 -12.72 -14.69
CA HIS A 864 -4.13 -12.18 -14.04
C HIS A 864 -4.52 -11.02 -13.09
N PRO A 865 -4.29 -11.16 -11.76
CA PRO A 865 -4.62 -10.12 -10.79
C PRO A 865 -3.68 -8.92 -10.95
N MET A 866 -4.11 -7.76 -10.50
CA MET A 866 -3.30 -6.55 -10.53
C MET A 866 -2.40 -6.50 -9.28
N VAL A 867 -1.11 -6.19 -9.44
CA VAL A 867 -0.15 -6.16 -8.32
C VAL A 867 0.20 -4.73 -7.96
N ASN A 868 -0.29 -4.25 -6.81
CA ASN A 868 0.03 -2.91 -6.30
C ASN A 868 -0.17 -2.84 -4.78
N ASP A 869 0.77 -2.19 -4.09
CA ASP A 869 0.82 -2.19 -2.63
C ASP A 869 0.05 -1.04 -1.96
N ASP A 870 -0.17 0.05 -2.71
CA ASP A 870 -0.67 1.34 -2.19
C ASP A 870 -2.12 1.62 -2.64
N LEU A 871 -2.62 1.01 -3.73
CA LEU A 871 -3.90 1.34 -4.36
C LEU A 871 -5.09 1.31 -3.38
N PRO A 872 -5.29 0.27 -2.54
CA PRO A 872 -6.35 0.28 -1.52
C PRO A 872 -6.22 1.47 -0.56
N ASN A 873 -4.99 1.82 -0.14
CA ASN A 873 -4.72 2.94 0.75
C ASN A 873 -5.04 4.29 0.08
N ARG A 874 -4.89 4.41 -1.25
CA ARG A 874 -5.28 5.61 -2.01
C ARG A 874 -6.78 5.73 -2.23
N ILE A 875 -7.48 4.61 -2.34
CA ILE A 875 -8.95 4.56 -2.45
C ILE A 875 -9.60 4.98 -1.13
N ILE A 876 -9.21 4.40 0.02
CA ILE A 876 -9.80 4.77 1.32
C ILE A 876 -9.47 6.21 1.74
N ALA A 877 -8.36 6.77 1.26
CA ALA A 877 -8.01 8.19 1.44
C ALA A 877 -8.78 9.15 0.52
N GLY A 878 -9.56 8.65 -0.45
CA GLY A 878 -10.28 9.47 -1.44
C GLY A 878 -9.41 10.14 -2.50
N THR A 879 -8.11 9.83 -2.53
CA THR A 879 -7.13 10.35 -3.51
C THR A 879 -7.12 9.58 -4.84
N VAL A 880 -7.75 8.40 -4.87
CA VAL A 880 -8.12 7.68 -6.10
C VAL A 880 -9.58 7.24 -5.96
N ALA A 881 -10.46 7.76 -6.80
CA ALA A 881 -11.85 7.32 -6.88
C ALA A 881 -11.99 6.21 -7.94
N ILE A 882 -12.52 5.05 -7.58
CA ILE A 882 -12.85 4.00 -8.55
C ILE A 882 -14.14 4.38 -9.29
N LYS A 883 -14.11 4.33 -10.62
CA LYS A 883 -15.27 4.59 -11.48
C LYS A 883 -15.63 3.37 -12.32
N SER A 884 -16.87 3.30 -12.77
CA SER A 884 -17.26 2.40 -13.87
C SER A 884 -16.58 2.82 -15.18
N ASN A 885 -16.96 2.20 -16.30
CA ASN A 885 -16.42 2.56 -17.61
C ASN A 885 -16.91 3.95 -18.02
N VAL A 886 -16.10 4.68 -18.82
CA VAL A 886 -16.54 5.94 -19.42
C VAL A 886 -17.52 5.62 -20.56
N ALA A 887 -18.75 6.12 -20.45
CA ALA A 887 -19.80 5.97 -21.45
C ALA A 887 -19.63 6.98 -22.60
N LYS A 888 -19.25 8.23 -22.27
CA LYS A 888 -18.85 9.25 -23.25
C LYS A 888 -18.03 10.38 -22.60
N PHE A 889 -17.21 11.03 -23.40
CA PHE A 889 -16.60 12.31 -23.08
C PHE A 889 -17.42 13.48 -23.64
N THR A 890 -17.18 14.66 -23.09
CA THR A 890 -17.64 15.95 -23.60
C THR A 890 -16.42 16.85 -23.79
N GLU A 891 -16.59 18.16 -23.97
CA GLU A 891 -15.45 19.08 -24.10
C GLU A 891 -14.55 19.13 -22.86
N THR A 892 -15.13 18.97 -21.66
CA THR A 892 -14.42 19.07 -20.36
C THR A 892 -14.75 17.93 -19.40
N ASP A 893 -15.93 17.32 -19.53
CA ASP A 893 -16.48 16.38 -18.54
C ASP A 893 -16.50 14.94 -19.08
N ALA A 894 -16.42 13.96 -18.18
CA ALA A 894 -16.61 12.54 -18.49
C ALA A 894 -17.87 11.99 -17.83
N ILE A 895 -18.66 11.25 -18.60
CA ILE A 895 -19.91 10.61 -18.16
C ILE A 895 -19.67 9.10 -18.14
N PHE A 896 -20.04 8.45 -17.04
CA PHE A 896 -19.76 7.04 -16.77
C PHE A 896 -21.00 6.14 -16.96
N ASP A 897 -20.79 4.83 -17.15
CA ASP A 897 -21.85 3.82 -17.36
C ASP A 897 -22.86 3.76 -16.19
N ASP A 898 -22.45 4.15 -14.98
CA ASP A 898 -23.31 4.25 -13.79
C ASP A 898 -24.14 5.55 -13.72
N GLY A 899 -24.04 6.41 -14.74
CA GLY A 899 -24.72 7.71 -14.81
C GLY A 899 -24.05 8.82 -14.00
N THR A 900 -22.95 8.55 -13.29
CA THR A 900 -22.17 9.62 -12.65
C THR A 900 -21.43 10.46 -13.69
N VAL A 901 -21.17 11.72 -13.34
CA VAL A 901 -20.46 12.68 -14.20
C VAL A 901 -19.35 13.31 -13.38
N GLU A 902 -18.13 13.30 -13.91
CA GLU A 902 -17.01 14.06 -13.35
C GLU A 902 -16.67 15.20 -14.30
N LYS A 903 -16.68 16.42 -13.74
CA LYS A 903 -16.45 17.65 -14.48
C LYS A 903 -14.99 18.05 -14.52
N ASP A 904 -14.67 19.01 -15.37
CA ASP A 904 -13.39 19.74 -15.35
C ASP A 904 -12.20 18.77 -15.36
N ILE A 905 -12.19 17.83 -16.30
CA ILE A 905 -11.13 16.83 -16.45
C ILE A 905 -10.03 17.44 -17.33
N ASP A 906 -8.84 17.58 -16.78
CA ASP A 906 -7.70 18.12 -17.54
C ASP A 906 -7.01 17.05 -18.39
N ALA A 907 -7.06 15.79 -17.97
CA ALA A 907 -6.28 14.72 -18.58
C ALA A 907 -6.91 13.32 -18.56
N VAL A 908 -6.69 12.54 -19.62
CA VAL A 908 -7.08 11.13 -19.73
C VAL A 908 -5.86 10.26 -20.09
N ILE A 909 -5.57 9.24 -19.27
CA ILE A 909 -4.49 8.27 -19.53
C ILE A 909 -5.09 6.91 -19.82
N PHE A 910 -4.91 6.44 -21.06
CA PHE A 910 -5.36 5.12 -21.48
C PHE A 910 -4.32 4.05 -21.06
N ALA A 911 -4.66 3.26 -20.05
CA ALA A 911 -3.90 2.08 -19.61
C ALA A 911 -4.49 0.80 -20.21
N THR A 912 -4.82 0.87 -21.49
CA THR A 912 -5.62 -0.11 -22.26
C THR A 912 -4.80 -1.28 -22.81
N GLY A 913 -3.48 -1.20 -22.80
CA GLY A 913 -2.57 -2.32 -23.06
C GLY A 913 -1.81 -2.19 -24.38
N TYR A 914 -1.35 -3.34 -24.90
CA TYR A 914 -0.48 -3.38 -26.07
C TYR A 914 -0.90 -4.49 -27.03
N THR A 915 -0.59 -4.30 -28.31
CA THR A 915 -0.61 -5.35 -29.34
C THR A 915 0.82 -5.71 -29.76
N PHE A 916 0.99 -6.84 -30.43
CA PHE A 916 2.28 -7.24 -31.00
C PHE A 916 2.15 -7.69 -32.46
N ASN A 917 3.23 -7.49 -33.22
CA ASN A 917 3.39 -7.96 -34.59
C ASN A 917 4.89 -8.17 -34.91
N PHE A 918 5.18 -8.84 -36.01
CA PHE A 918 6.55 -9.14 -36.46
C PHE A 918 6.73 -8.61 -37.90
N PRO A 919 6.82 -7.28 -38.10
CA PRO A 919 6.81 -6.69 -39.44
C PRO A 919 8.01 -7.12 -40.31
N PHE A 920 9.09 -7.55 -39.67
CA PHE A 920 10.29 -8.08 -40.31
C PHE A 920 10.21 -9.58 -40.65
N CYS A 921 9.13 -10.32 -40.36
CA CYS A 921 9.06 -11.76 -40.65
C CYS A 921 7.66 -12.19 -41.12
N GLU A 922 7.51 -12.43 -42.43
CA GLU A 922 6.24 -12.76 -43.07
C GLU A 922 5.60 -14.09 -42.62
N HIS A 923 6.40 -15.00 -42.06
CA HIS A 923 5.91 -16.29 -41.55
C HIS A 923 5.30 -16.17 -40.13
N LEU A 924 5.66 -15.13 -39.36
CA LEU A 924 5.12 -14.88 -38.01
C LEU A 924 3.82 -14.07 -38.07
N LYS A 925 2.80 -14.63 -38.73
CA LYS A 925 1.49 -13.97 -38.92
C LYS A 925 0.70 -13.92 -37.61
N VAL A 926 0.50 -12.72 -37.08
CA VAL A 926 -0.36 -12.46 -35.92
C VAL A 926 -1.73 -12.01 -36.40
N GLN A 927 -2.79 -12.67 -35.93
CA GLN A 927 -4.18 -12.30 -36.22
C GLN A 927 -4.94 -12.11 -34.90
N ASN A 928 -5.61 -10.96 -34.72
CA ASN A 928 -6.36 -10.64 -33.49
C ASN A 928 -5.56 -10.85 -32.19
N ASN A 929 -4.27 -10.51 -32.20
CA ASN A 929 -3.32 -10.73 -31.10
C ASN A 929 -3.09 -12.21 -30.73
N LYS A 930 -3.51 -13.17 -31.57
CA LYS A 930 -3.21 -14.62 -31.48
C LYS A 930 -2.12 -15.00 -32.51
N ILE A 931 -1.28 -15.96 -32.16
CA ILE A 931 -0.32 -16.63 -33.07
C ILE A 931 -0.25 -18.13 -32.69
N SER A 932 -0.05 -19.01 -33.68
CA SER A 932 0.00 -20.46 -33.46
C SER A 932 1.46 -20.92 -33.39
N LEU A 933 2.01 -21.05 -32.18
CA LEU A 933 3.38 -21.50 -31.92
C LEU A 933 3.40 -22.69 -30.97
N TYR A 934 4.11 -23.75 -31.33
CA TYR A 934 4.29 -24.92 -30.47
C TYR A 934 5.05 -24.51 -29.21
N LYS A 935 4.46 -24.79 -28.05
CA LYS A 935 4.89 -24.31 -26.72
C LYS A 935 5.18 -22.79 -26.68
N TYR A 936 4.55 -21.96 -27.50
CA TYR A 936 4.86 -20.51 -27.68
C TYR A 936 6.28 -20.20 -28.22
N VAL A 937 6.98 -21.18 -28.81
CA VAL A 937 8.36 -21.04 -29.30
C VAL A 937 8.49 -21.30 -30.81
N PHE A 938 7.99 -22.43 -31.32
CA PHE A 938 8.31 -22.89 -32.68
C PHE A 938 7.11 -22.80 -33.65
N LEU A 939 7.39 -22.57 -34.94
CA LEU A 939 6.38 -22.62 -36.00
C LEU A 939 6.22 -24.07 -36.52
N PRO A 940 5.04 -24.72 -36.36
CA PRO A 940 4.86 -26.12 -36.75
C PRO A 940 4.87 -26.34 -38.27
N GLU A 941 4.81 -25.27 -39.07
CA GLU A 941 4.71 -25.33 -40.54
C GLU A 941 6.07 -25.21 -41.25
N LEU A 942 7.16 -25.09 -40.50
CA LEU A 942 8.51 -25.04 -41.06
C LEU A 942 9.05 -26.44 -41.36
N GLU A 943 9.57 -26.61 -42.58
CA GLU A 943 10.25 -27.80 -43.11
C GLU A 943 11.55 -28.09 -42.33
N LYS A 944 12.18 -27.04 -41.80
CA LYS A 944 13.34 -27.08 -40.91
C LYS A 944 13.08 -26.19 -39.70
N GLN A 945 13.24 -26.73 -38.50
CA GLN A 945 12.94 -26.05 -37.24
C GLN A 945 14.11 -25.16 -36.79
N THR A 946 14.41 -24.14 -37.60
CA THR A 946 15.53 -23.20 -37.43
C THR A 946 15.09 -21.77 -37.10
N LEU A 947 13.82 -21.56 -36.75
CA LEU A 947 13.32 -20.27 -36.25
C LEU A 947 12.51 -20.50 -34.97
N ALA A 948 12.81 -19.71 -33.94
CA ALA A 948 12.13 -19.76 -32.65
C ALA A 948 11.87 -18.36 -32.10
N VAL A 949 10.75 -18.19 -31.39
CA VAL A 949 10.36 -16.94 -30.71
C VAL A 949 10.55 -17.10 -29.21
N ILE A 950 11.27 -16.17 -28.58
CA ILE A 950 11.62 -16.22 -27.15
C ILE A 950 10.98 -15.02 -26.44
N GLY A 951 10.27 -15.27 -25.33
CA GLY A 951 9.63 -14.23 -24.52
C GLY A 951 8.26 -13.73 -25.03
N LEU A 952 7.64 -14.40 -26.00
CA LEU A 952 6.26 -14.10 -26.43
C LEU A 952 5.23 -14.80 -25.53
N ILE A 953 5.21 -14.42 -24.25
CA ILE A 953 4.42 -15.14 -23.23
C ILE A 953 4.12 -14.25 -22.01
N GLN A 954 3.00 -14.47 -21.34
CA GLN A 954 2.55 -13.74 -20.15
C GLN A 954 2.25 -14.69 -18.98
N PRO A 955 3.25 -15.03 -18.17
CA PRO A 955 3.09 -15.94 -17.04
C PRO A 955 2.48 -15.26 -15.80
N LEU A 956 1.83 -16.05 -14.94
CA LEU A 956 1.63 -15.73 -13.52
C LEU A 956 2.95 -15.89 -12.72
N GLY A 957 4.00 -15.20 -13.13
CA GLY A 957 5.36 -15.35 -12.58
C GLY A 957 6.39 -14.49 -13.32
N ALA A 958 7.67 -14.84 -13.22
CA ALA A 958 8.76 -14.10 -13.88
C ALA A 958 8.98 -14.57 -15.33
N ILE A 959 9.21 -13.62 -16.25
CA ILE A 959 9.44 -13.93 -17.68
C ILE A 959 10.90 -14.32 -17.99
N MET A 960 11.86 -13.90 -17.18
CA MET A 960 13.29 -14.16 -17.44
C MET A 960 13.65 -15.66 -17.33
N PRO A 961 13.21 -16.42 -16.31
CA PRO A 961 13.45 -17.88 -16.24
C PRO A 961 12.75 -18.64 -17.37
N ILE A 962 11.56 -18.18 -17.77
CA ILE A 962 10.84 -18.74 -18.91
C ILE A 962 11.59 -18.50 -20.22
N SER A 963 12.07 -17.28 -20.45
CA SER A 963 12.88 -16.95 -21.64
C SER A 963 14.16 -17.78 -21.67
N GLU A 964 14.75 -18.09 -20.51
CA GLU A 964 15.91 -18.98 -20.41
C GLU A 964 15.57 -20.42 -20.81
N LEU A 965 14.50 -21.03 -20.29
CA LEU A 965 14.14 -22.40 -20.68
C LEU A 965 13.72 -22.48 -22.15
N GLN A 966 13.00 -21.46 -22.66
CA GLN A 966 12.69 -21.35 -24.09
C GLN A 966 13.97 -21.27 -24.94
N ALA A 967 14.97 -20.47 -24.53
CA ALA A 967 16.24 -20.34 -25.23
C ALA A 967 17.07 -21.65 -25.18
N ARG A 968 17.19 -22.30 -24.01
CA ARG A 968 17.85 -23.61 -23.86
C ARG A 968 17.22 -24.68 -24.75
N LEU A 969 15.89 -24.65 -24.90
CA LEU A 969 15.19 -25.54 -25.82
C LEU A 969 15.50 -25.21 -27.28
N ALA A 970 15.37 -23.95 -27.68
CA ALA A 970 15.62 -23.52 -29.05
C ALA A 970 17.05 -23.83 -29.53
N THR A 971 18.07 -23.55 -28.72
CA THR A 971 19.47 -23.78 -29.13
C THR A 971 19.81 -25.27 -29.25
N ARG A 972 19.27 -26.13 -28.37
CA ARG A 972 19.43 -27.59 -28.49
C ARG A 972 18.71 -28.16 -29.72
N VAL A 973 17.53 -27.66 -30.05
CA VAL A 973 16.83 -28.01 -31.30
C VAL A 973 17.64 -27.57 -32.53
N PHE A 974 18.17 -26.34 -32.54
CA PHE A 974 18.96 -25.83 -33.66
C PHE A 974 20.25 -26.62 -33.87
N LYS A 975 20.90 -27.04 -32.78
CA LYS A 975 22.09 -27.90 -32.80
C LYS A 975 21.79 -29.32 -33.30
N GLY A 976 20.59 -29.83 -33.04
CA GLY A 976 20.18 -31.22 -33.31
C GLY A 976 20.24 -32.14 -32.08
N ASP A 977 20.62 -31.59 -30.93
CA ASP A 977 20.69 -32.24 -29.62
C ASP A 977 19.31 -32.56 -29.00
N GLN A 978 18.24 -32.03 -29.61
CA GLN A 978 16.85 -32.23 -29.21
C GLN A 978 15.96 -32.30 -30.46
N SER A 979 15.15 -33.34 -30.60
CA SER A 979 14.11 -33.41 -31.63
C SER A 979 12.80 -32.77 -31.16
N LEU A 980 12.08 -32.15 -32.09
CA LEU A 980 10.67 -31.78 -31.91
C LEU A 980 9.78 -32.92 -32.44
N PRO A 981 8.53 -33.06 -31.94
CA PRO A 981 7.58 -34.04 -32.48
C PRO A 981 7.08 -33.62 -33.87
N SER A 982 6.23 -34.41 -34.50
CA SER A 982 5.79 -34.15 -35.87
C SER A 982 4.97 -32.86 -35.98
N ALA A 983 4.86 -32.33 -37.20
CA ALA A 983 4.01 -31.16 -37.45
C ALA A 983 2.53 -31.40 -37.13
N CYS A 984 2.07 -32.67 -37.14
CA CYS A 984 0.72 -33.04 -36.70
C CYS A 984 0.62 -32.91 -35.18
N ASP A 985 1.48 -33.61 -34.43
CA ASP A 985 1.51 -33.57 -32.95
C ASP A 985 1.69 -32.14 -32.41
N MET A 986 2.51 -31.31 -33.06
CA MET A 986 2.68 -29.91 -32.69
C MET A 986 1.40 -29.09 -32.92
N LYS A 987 0.66 -29.34 -34.01
CA LYS A 987 -0.63 -28.69 -34.28
C LYS A 987 -1.71 -29.18 -33.32
N GLU A 988 -1.69 -30.45 -32.95
CA GLU A 988 -2.58 -31.05 -31.95
C GLU A 988 -2.31 -30.51 -30.54
N ASP A 989 -1.06 -30.35 -30.09
CA ASP A 989 -0.73 -29.67 -28.82
C ASP A 989 -1.21 -28.22 -28.82
N ILE A 990 -0.99 -27.47 -29.91
CA ILE A 990 -1.48 -26.10 -30.05
C ILE A 990 -3.01 -26.05 -29.99
N GLN A 991 -3.69 -26.96 -30.69
CA GLN A 991 -5.15 -27.02 -30.73
C GLN A 991 -5.72 -27.41 -29.37
N LYS A 992 -5.18 -28.46 -28.74
CA LYS A 992 -5.52 -28.87 -27.38
C LYS A 992 -5.31 -27.74 -26.37
N LYS A 993 -4.21 -26.99 -26.43
CA LYS A 993 -3.97 -25.85 -25.52
C LYS A 993 -4.88 -24.65 -25.80
N LYS A 994 -5.26 -24.41 -27.06
CA LYS A 994 -6.31 -23.44 -27.41
C LYS A 994 -7.65 -23.88 -26.85
N GLU A 995 -8.05 -25.14 -27.05
CA GLU A 995 -9.26 -25.72 -26.51
C GLU A 995 -9.26 -25.76 -24.98
N GLU A 996 -8.15 -26.06 -24.32
CA GLU A 996 -8.05 -25.95 -22.86
C GLU A 996 -8.20 -24.50 -22.40
N MET A 997 -7.66 -23.52 -23.14
CA MET A 997 -7.79 -22.10 -22.83
C MET A 997 -9.20 -21.56 -23.12
N GLU A 998 -9.86 -22.04 -24.17
CA GLU A 998 -11.22 -21.66 -24.60
C GLU A 998 -12.29 -22.41 -23.78
N ASN A 999 -12.13 -23.70 -23.47
CA ASN A 999 -12.98 -24.42 -22.51
C ASN A 999 -12.79 -23.93 -21.07
N ARG A 1000 -11.59 -23.43 -20.69
CA ARG A 1000 -11.46 -22.61 -19.47
C ARG A 1000 -12.36 -21.38 -19.59
N CYS A 1001 -12.42 -20.67 -20.72
CA CYS A 1001 -13.33 -19.50 -20.87
C CYS A 1001 -14.82 -19.85 -20.68
N ASP A 1002 -15.27 -21.02 -21.18
CA ASP A 1002 -16.71 -21.32 -21.30
C ASP A 1002 -17.29 -22.27 -20.21
N ILE A 1003 -16.47 -23.04 -19.48
CA ILE A 1003 -16.97 -24.02 -18.50
C ILE A 1003 -16.81 -23.53 -17.04
N ILE A 1004 -17.92 -23.56 -16.28
CA ILE A 1004 -18.06 -23.06 -14.89
C ILE A 1004 -17.14 -23.75 -13.87
N LEU A 1005 -16.56 -24.91 -14.19
CA LEU A 1005 -15.90 -25.82 -13.23
C LEU A 1005 -14.37 -25.69 -13.13
N ILE A 1006 -13.69 -25.14 -14.14
CA ILE A 1006 -12.24 -24.92 -14.13
C ILE A 1006 -11.98 -23.43 -14.37
N GLY A 1007 -11.23 -22.80 -13.47
CA GLY A 1007 -11.14 -21.33 -13.31
C GLY A 1007 -10.98 -20.56 -14.61
N SER A 1008 -12.03 -19.83 -14.98
CA SER A 1008 -12.20 -19.38 -16.36
C SER A 1008 -11.37 -18.16 -16.71
N TYR A 1009 -10.40 -18.28 -17.63
CA TYR A 1009 -9.74 -17.08 -18.17
C TYR A 1009 -10.76 -16.22 -18.91
N VAL A 1010 -10.85 -14.93 -18.58
CA VAL A 1010 -11.87 -14.07 -19.21
C VAL A 1010 -11.50 -13.75 -20.66
N HIS A 1011 -12.37 -14.07 -21.62
CA HIS A 1011 -12.13 -13.78 -23.04
C HIS A 1011 -11.80 -12.28 -23.28
N SER A 1012 -10.60 -12.04 -23.82
CA SER A 1012 -9.98 -10.72 -24.01
C SER A 1012 -8.74 -10.84 -24.90
N GLN A 1013 -8.52 -9.87 -25.79
CA GLN A 1013 -7.28 -9.80 -26.60
C GLN A 1013 -6.00 -9.69 -25.74
N ARG A 1014 -6.13 -9.31 -24.46
CA ARG A 1014 -5.03 -9.23 -23.49
C ARG A 1014 -4.53 -10.60 -23.00
N HIS A 1015 -5.27 -11.68 -23.18
CA HIS A 1015 -4.99 -12.98 -22.55
C HIS A 1015 -4.51 -14.07 -23.53
N THR A 1016 -4.23 -13.71 -24.78
CA THR A 1016 -3.93 -14.65 -25.89
C THR A 1016 -2.62 -15.43 -25.78
N ILE A 1017 -1.75 -15.07 -24.83
CA ILE A 1017 -0.41 -15.66 -24.62
C ILE A 1017 -0.16 -16.00 -23.13
N GLN A 1018 -1.22 -16.28 -22.35
CA GLN A 1018 -1.11 -16.54 -20.92
C GLN A 1018 -0.74 -17.99 -20.60
N VAL A 1019 0.07 -18.18 -19.53
CA VAL A 1019 0.43 -19.50 -18.99
C VAL A 1019 0.50 -19.51 -17.46
N ASP A 1020 0.24 -20.69 -16.89
CA ASP A 1020 0.58 -21.02 -15.52
C ASP A 1020 2.12 -21.20 -15.39
N TYR A 1021 2.78 -20.38 -14.56
CA TYR A 1021 4.25 -20.28 -14.51
C TYR A 1021 4.96 -21.61 -14.24
N MET A 1022 4.55 -22.33 -13.18
CA MET A 1022 5.23 -23.56 -12.76
C MET A 1022 4.95 -24.72 -13.74
N ASP A 1023 3.69 -24.85 -14.18
CA ASP A 1023 3.26 -25.91 -15.08
C ASP A 1023 4.02 -25.81 -16.42
N TYR A 1024 4.14 -24.60 -16.98
CA TYR A 1024 4.89 -24.35 -18.22
C TYR A 1024 6.41 -24.49 -18.06
N MET A 1025 6.99 -24.02 -16.93
CA MET A 1025 8.42 -24.20 -16.64
C MET A 1025 8.78 -25.69 -16.51
N ASP A 1026 7.95 -26.48 -15.84
CA ASP A 1026 8.14 -27.92 -15.73
C ASP A 1026 7.91 -28.64 -17.07
N GLU A 1027 6.94 -28.21 -17.89
CA GLU A 1027 6.70 -28.75 -19.24
C GLU A 1027 7.94 -28.58 -20.16
N LEU A 1028 8.58 -27.41 -20.14
CA LEU A 1028 9.83 -27.17 -20.86
C LEU A 1028 10.99 -27.95 -20.25
N ALA A 1029 11.07 -28.00 -18.91
CA ALA A 1029 12.16 -28.67 -18.20
C ALA A 1029 12.13 -30.20 -18.36
N GLU A 1030 10.94 -30.79 -18.46
CA GLU A 1030 10.73 -32.21 -18.72
C GLU A 1030 11.18 -32.57 -20.13
N PHE A 1031 10.75 -31.78 -21.12
CA PHE A 1031 11.17 -31.95 -22.51
C PHE A 1031 12.69 -31.81 -22.70
N LEU A 1032 13.34 -30.97 -21.89
CA LEU A 1032 14.79 -30.76 -21.85
C LEU A 1032 15.57 -31.77 -20.98
N GLY A 1033 14.90 -32.61 -20.18
CA GLY A 1033 15.57 -33.48 -19.20
C GLY A 1033 16.25 -32.75 -18.03
N VAL A 1034 15.77 -31.56 -17.67
CA VAL A 1034 16.32 -30.68 -16.60
C VAL A 1034 15.34 -30.46 -15.44
N LYS A 1035 14.15 -31.06 -15.48
CA LYS A 1035 13.16 -31.06 -14.40
C LYS A 1035 13.73 -31.77 -13.15
N PRO A 1036 13.59 -31.22 -11.93
CA PRO A 1036 14.08 -31.88 -10.72
C PRO A 1036 13.44 -33.25 -10.49
N ASP A 1037 14.27 -34.30 -10.47
CA ASP A 1037 13.86 -35.64 -10.06
C ASP A 1037 13.70 -35.68 -8.53
N MET A 1038 12.44 -35.62 -8.09
CA MET A 1038 12.12 -35.56 -6.67
C MET A 1038 12.42 -36.87 -5.93
N THR A 1039 12.20 -38.05 -6.52
CA THR A 1039 12.43 -39.32 -5.84
C THR A 1039 13.92 -39.53 -5.62
N LYS A 1040 14.74 -39.27 -6.65
CA LYS A 1040 16.20 -39.26 -6.55
C LYS A 1040 16.70 -38.22 -5.56
N LEU A 1041 16.13 -37.01 -5.53
CA LEU A 1041 16.50 -35.99 -4.53
C LEU A 1041 16.19 -36.46 -3.10
N PHE A 1042 15.02 -37.05 -2.83
CA PHE A 1042 14.71 -37.55 -1.48
C PHE A 1042 15.66 -38.67 -1.02
N LEU A 1043 16.12 -39.52 -1.93
CA LEU A 1043 17.07 -40.59 -1.64
C LEU A 1043 18.52 -40.12 -1.49
N THR A 1044 18.94 -39.06 -2.21
CA THR A 1044 20.35 -38.65 -2.28
C THR A 1044 20.69 -37.37 -1.51
N ASP A 1045 19.75 -36.43 -1.38
CA ASP A 1045 19.89 -35.19 -0.62
C ASP A 1045 18.53 -34.72 -0.08
N PRO A 1046 18.01 -35.37 0.99
CA PRO A 1046 16.69 -35.08 1.53
C PRO A 1046 16.54 -33.62 2.00
N LYS A 1047 17.65 -32.96 2.39
CA LYS A 1047 17.64 -31.53 2.75
C LYS A 1047 17.37 -30.65 1.53
N LEU A 1048 18.00 -30.95 0.39
CA LEU A 1048 17.69 -30.26 -0.87
C LEU A 1048 16.28 -30.62 -1.36
N ALA A 1049 15.89 -31.89 -1.31
CA ALA A 1049 14.55 -32.35 -1.70
C ALA A 1049 13.43 -31.59 -0.96
N TRP A 1050 13.57 -31.42 0.35
CA TRP A 1050 12.63 -30.64 1.17
C TRP A 1050 12.54 -29.19 0.73
N ASN A 1051 13.68 -28.54 0.44
CA ASN A 1051 13.73 -27.15 -0.01
C ASN A 1051 13.22 -26.97 -1.45
N VAL A 1052 13.34 -27.99 -2.30
CA VAL A 1052 12.78 -28.00 -3.66
C VAL A 1052 11.27 -28.19 -3.63
N LEU A 1053 10.74 -29.07 -2.77
CA LEU A 1053 9.32 -29.36 -2.66
C LEU A 1053 8.52 -28.27 -1.93
N PHE A 1054 8.93 -27.91 -0.71
CA PHE A 1054 8.20 -27.02 0.18
C PHE A 1054 8.68 -25.56 0.13
N GLY A 1055 9.91 -25.32 -0.35
CA GLY A 1055 10.43 -23.99 -0.59
C GLY A 1055 9.95 -23.36 -1.90
N PRO A 1056 10.34 -22.11 -2.18
CA PRO A 1056 10.01 -21.44 -3.43
C PRO A 1056 10.61 -22.17 -4.64
N CYS A 1057 9.83 -22.24 -5.72
CA CYS A 1057 10.25 -22.82 -6.99
C CYS A 1057 11.13 -21.85 -7.78
N THR A 1058 12.34 -21.62 -7.24
CA THR A 1058 13.32 -20.69 -7.80
C THR A 1058 13.97 -21.26 -9.08
N PRO A 1059 14.42 -20.40 -10.01
CA PRO A 1059 15.00 -20.81 -11.29
C PRO A 1059 16.19 -21.77 -11.16
N TYR A 1060 16.97 -21.64 -10.08
CA TYR A 1060 18.10 -22.50 -9.73
C TYR A 1060 17.78 -24.01 -9.78
N GLN A 1061 16.53 -24.40 -9.51
CA GLN A 1061 16.09 -25.80 -9.53
C GLN A 1061 16.30 -26.45 -10.90
N TYR A 1062 16.12 -25.69 -11.99
CA TYR A 1062 16.25 -26.15 -13.39
C TYR A 1062 17.70 -26.23 -13.88
N ARG A 1063 18.68 -26.10 -12.97
CA ARG A 1063 20.12 -26.34 -13.19
C ARG A 1063 20.69 -27.40 -12.23
N LEU A 1064 19.85 -28.14 -11.50
CA LEU A 1064 20.28 -29.26 -10.65
C LEU A 1064 20.68 -30.51 -11.45
N PHE A 1065 20.00 -30.75 -12.57
CA PHE A 1065 20.16 -31.93 -13.42
C PHE A 1065 20.18 -31.54 -14.91
N GLY A 1066 20.53 -32.50 -15.76
CA GLY A 1066 20.47 -32.38 -17.22
C GLY A 1066 21.54 -31.46 -17.83
N PRO A 1067 21.41 -31.15 -19.13
CA PRO A 1067 22.36 -30.31 -19.87
C PRO A 1067 22.47 -28.90 -19.27
N GLY A 1068 23.71 -28.41 -19.12
CA GLY A 1068 23.98 -27.09 -18.55
C GLY A 1068 23.79 -27.00 -17.03
N LYS A 1069 23.88 -28.12 -16.30
CA LYS A 1069 23.91 -28.16 -14.81
C LYS A 1069 24.88 -27.11 -14.23
N TRP A 1070 24.49 -26.49 -13.10
CA TRP A 1070 25.29 -25.47 -12.42
C TRP A 1070 25.64 -25.93 -10.99
N ASP A 1071 26.93 -26.13 -10.68
CA ASP A 1071 27.36 -26.72 -9.41
C ASP A 1071 26.98 -25.89 -8.17
N LYS A 1072 26.82 -24.57 -8.33
CA LYS A 1072 26.39 -23.67 -7.26
C LYS A 1072 24.87 -23.68 -7.05
N ALA A 1073 24.06 -24.33 -7.90
CA ALA A 1073 22.60 -24.36 -7.82
C ALA A 1073 22.10 -24.86 -6.46
N ARG A 1074 22.68 -25.96 -5.95
CA ARG A 1074 22.41 -26.48 -4.59
C ARG A 1074 22.62 -25.41 -3.52
N LYS A 1075 23.77 -24.74 -3.54
CA LYS A 1075 24.10 -23.68 -2.57
C LYS A 1075 23.14 -22.50 -2.71
N ALA A 1076 22.80 -22.10 -3.94
CA ALA A 1076 21.87 -21.01 -4.22
C ALA A 1076 20.49 -21.29 -3.63
N ILE A 1077 19.91 -22.48 -3.85
CA ILE A 1077 18.62 -22.90 -3.28
C ILE A 1077 18.66 -22.88 -1.75
N LEU A 1078 19.68 -23.50 -1.14
CA LEU A 1078 19.77 -23.60 0.32
C LEU A 1078 20.01 -22.26 1.04
N THR A 1079 20.43 -21.20 0.33
CA THR A 1079 20.73 -19.86 0.87
C THR A 1079 19.86 -18.74 0.28
N GLN A 1080 18.79 -19.09 -0.46
CA GLN A 1080 17.90 -18.12 -1.09
C GLN A 1080 17.16 -17.22 -0.09
N TRP A 1081 16.78 -17.79 1.07
CA TRP A 1081 16.17 -17.01 2.15
C TRP A 1081 17.16 -16.04 2.81
N ASP A 1082 18.44 -16.39 2.94
CA ASP A 1082 19.46 -15.49 3.48
C ASP A 1082 19.63 -14.26 2.58
N ARG A 1083 19.75 -14.47 1.27
CA ARG A 1083 19.83 -13.38 0.27
C ARG A 1083 18.55 -12.55 0.21
N ALA A 1084 17.37 -13.16 0.35
CA ALA A 1084 16.09 -12.45 0.38
C ALA A 1084 15.94 -11.60 1.66
N LEU A 1085 16.46 -12.06 2.79
CA LEU A 1085 16.39 -11.35 4.08
C LEU A 1085 17.47 -10.27 4.24
N LYS A 1086 18.67 -10.46 3.68
CA LYS A 1086 19.80 -9.52 3.80
C LYS A 1086 19.47 -8.04 3.51
N PRO A 1087 18.77 -7.67 2.41
CA PRO A 1087 18.47 -6.27 2.12
C PRO A 1087 17.41 -5.65 3.04
N MET A 1088 16.68 -6.46 3.82
CA MET A 1088 15.67 -5.99 4.78
C MET A 1088 16.25 -5.84 6.20
N LYS A 1089 17.18 -6.72 6.59
CA LYS A 1089 17.86 -6.72 7.89
C LYS A 1089 19.00 -5.69 7.97
N THR A 1090 18.71 -4.42 7.66
CA THR A 1090 19.72 -3.33 7.62
C THR A 1090 20.18 -2.82 8.99
N ARG A 1091 19.54 -3.30 10.07
CA ARG A 1091 19.84 -3.01 11.46
C ARG A 1091 19.90 -4.34 12.23
N CYS A 1092 20.98 -4.57 12.97
CA CYS A 1092 21.07 -5.69 13.91
C CYS A 1092 20.13 -5.48 15.11
N ILE A 1093 19.54 -6.57 15.59
CA ILE A 1093 18.74 -6.62 16.82
C ILE A 1093 19.27 -7.79 17.64
N GLU A 1094 19.35 -7.63 18.96
CA GLU A 1094 19.68 -8.75 19.86
C GLU A 1094 18.64 -9.87 19.69
N PRO A 1095 19.07 -11.13 19.47
CA PRO A 1095 18.14 -12.24 19.27
C PRO A 1095 17.31 -12.44 20.54
N SER A 1096 15.98 -12.36 20.43
CA SER A 1096 15.14 -12.62 21.60
C SER A 1096 15.12 -14.12 21.90
N ASN A 1097 15.54 -14.52 23.10
CA ASN A 1097 15.49 -15.89 23.64
C ASN A 1097 14.04 -16.36 23.92
N GLY A 1098 13.13 -16.20 22.95
CA GLY A 1098 11.68 -16.41 23.11
C GLY A 1098 11.14 -17.60 22.33
N ASN A 1099 10.60 -18.58 23.06
CA ASN A 1099 9.61 -19.58 22.63
C ASN A 1099 9.91 -20.53 21.44
N SER A 1100 11.03 -20.39 20.71
CA SER A 1100 11.38 -21.32 19.62
C SER A 1100 11.41 -22.79 20.08
N VAL A 1101 12.06 -23.04 21.22
CA VAL A 1101 12.16 -24.40 21.82
C VAL A 1101 10.80 -24.91 22.26
N PHE A 1102 9.95 -24.06 22.85
CA PHE A 1102 8.62 -24.45 23.31
C PHE A 1102 7.68 -24.83 22.15
N ASN A 1103 7.67 -24.04 21.07
CA ASN A 1103 6.84 -24.36 19.90
C ASN A 1103 7.35 -25.62 19.16
N LEU A 1104 8.68 -25.83 19.09
CA LEU A 1104 9.26 -27.07 18.57
C LEU A 1104 8.96 -28.29 19.46
N MET A 1105 8.99 -28.13 20.78
CA MET A 1105 8.56 -29.17 21.73
C MET A 1105 7.08 -29.50 21.58
N VAL A 1106 6.19 -28.50 21.51
CA VAL A 1106 4.75 -28.73 21.33
C VAL A 1106 4.46 -29.41 19.99
N LEU A 1107 5.11 -28.99 18.90
CA LEU A 1107 4.97 -29.65 17.60
C LEU A 1107 5.52 -31.09 17.64
N GLY A 1108 6.67 -31.30 18.29
CA GLY A 1108 7.25 -32.63 18.50
C GLY A 1108 6.34 -33.54 19.33
N ILE A 1109 5.76 -33.03 20.42
CA ILE A 1109 4.80 -33.75 21.26
C ILE A 1109 3.54 -34.10 20.46
N VAL A 1110 3.00 -33.18 19.64
CA VAL A 1110 1.84 -33.47 18.78
C VAL A 1110 2.19 -34.53 17.73
N VAL A 1111 3.37 -34.46 17.11
CA VAL A 1111 3.82 -35.49 16.13
C VAL A 1111 4.05 -36.83 16.82
N ILE A 1112 4.61 -36.87 18.02
CA ILE A 1112 4.80 -38.10 18.82
C ILE A 1112 3.43 -38.68 19.24
N LEU A 1113 2.50 -37.85 19.71
CA LEU A 1113 1.15 -38.29 20.08
C LEU A 1113 0.35 -38.82 18.88
N VAL A 1114 0.48 -38.19 17.70
CA VAL A 1114 -0.13 -38.67 16.46
C VAL A 1114 0.52 -39.96 15.99
N ALA A 1115 1.86 -40.07 16.03
CA ALA A 1115 2.56 -41.31 15.68
C ALA A 1115 2.23 -42.46 16.65
N TRP A 1116 2.09 -42.16 17.95
CA TRP A 1116 1.66 -43.10 18.98
C TRP A 1116 0.22 -43.57 18.76
N PHE A 1117 -0.70 -42.65 18.44
CA PHE A 1117 -2.10 -42.94 18.10
C PHE A 1117 -2.29 -43.69 16.75
N PHE A 1118 -1.25 -43.79 15.92
CA PHE A 1118 -1.26 -44.61 14.71
C PHE A 1118 -0.39 -45.88 14.82
N TYR A 1119 0.30 -46.07 15.94
CA TYR A 1119 1.10 -47.25 16.26
C TYR A 1119 0.36 -48.21 17.21
N PHE A 1120 -0.55 -47.67 18.03
CA PHE A 1120 -1.55 -48.38 18.83
C PHE A 1120 -2.94 -48.25 18.18
#